data_AF-A0A1M7SV71-F1
#
_entry.id   AF-A0A1M7SV71-F1
#
_cell.length_a   1.000
_cell.length_b   1.000
_cell.length_c   1.000
_cell.angle_alpha   90.00
_cell.angle_beta   90.00
_cell.angle_gamma   90.00
#
_symmetry.space_group_name_H-M   'P 1'
#
loop_
_entity.id
_entity.type
_entity.pdbx_description
1 polymer ?
#
loop_
_entity_poly.entity_id
_entity_poly.type
_entity_poly.pdbx_seq_one_letter_code
_entity_poly.pdbx_strand_id
1 'polypeptide(L)'
;MGEKKRRLKSLLLIIFLLISSCFGLDRGSVTVFAATVTVTGSGDADTDTDALKNAITNASSGDTISISGTLLINDIITISGKELTFSGGTLSGDIDGDSAHSTGDTPRLFRISGSGTEVTFSGVTVEYFDCTKSGDANNYEYSPIEIKDSAKVTVTSGTFQYNIGGEGGVMHVYDSAELEIKGGIFQYNKAENGGAILSGKWTNFNVTDPSQTLPGKLTITGGTFSNNMAGISNESADGIDEGGFRPITDVGNHVSFGGGAIWTNGGLVIAGGEFMNNKAIRSFGGAIFINHGEDNKIFKGSFHDNIAYKLGGAIYSEENSNTYFGKTAVYGNNAGHFGGGLWLCPSGIGDFNTLGFAAIFGNDADLSHDGNLNSSQDGYVHPDWFPASDATEPEQEHIGGAAGDDFAIMYPNKPTGSAKSSIRLASQWFSYTKAYWKDDGRPTNAASGYYYKGANSQTGGNFLSGFEVETGTISPAFETDGEDQLFKPGGSGTDYALALKAYGSSSWDDFSSADKNQAINGANLKIYNNTAYWSGGGVGSDGTVTFQQFGILSWRKRKGVANYDALTGSSWELTFPDGKTYIINDNSSDDDNTYKPDSDSTDGIFQVKGLPAGNYKLKEKTAPTGYLLNPHEYTATITDEQAFGMPEVTVYIGDTSDGSIYDYEAPSVQVELYKKLSDPTLVVDSYDFTITGVSALDSSGNPVKDTAGNEIAIPMPTPVTESSTTAPAGGQGYVIFGAISFIYPGTYTYTITEDVDTTKKVTVVITVAYDDPSRHGKLNATVRYNGSTAIATIVNGETPPTPPTPPNPPDNPPDNPPDNPPDSPPDNPPDSPPDTPPTPPGTPPGTPPGTPPGTPPDGEEFEEVDAYEFSRGAAVGRDRNTGDRLKLELCYRGLVIIAAGCFLAFIIKRDNAN
;
A
#
# COMPACT_ATOMS: atom_id res chain seq x y z
N MET A 1 -31.56 19.57 57.49
CA MET A 1 -31.86 20.21 56.19
C MET A 1 -30.76 20.00 55.12
N GLY A 2 -29.47 19.99 55.47
CA GLY A 2 -28.36 19.89 54.50
C GLY A 2 -28.34 18.62 53.64
N GLU A 3 -28.59 17.44 54.21
CA GLU A 3 -28.41 16.16 53.48
C GLU A 3 -29.38 15.96 52.32
N LYS A 4 -30.65 16.39 52.44
CA LYS A 4 -31.60 16.37 51.30
C LYS A 4 -31.12 17.29 50.16
N LYS A 5 -30.53 18.45 50.47
CA LYS A 5 -29.89 19.30 49.43
C LYS A 5 -28.64 18.63 48.82
N ARG A 6 -27.86 17.87 49.61
CA ARG A 6 -26.66 17.16 49.12
C ARG A 6 -27.04 16.00 48.19
N ARG A 7 -27.98 15.12 48.59
CA ARG A 7 -28.48 14.04 47.73
C ARG A 7 -29.18 14.56 46.47
N LEU A 8 -29.95 15.65 46.55
CA LEU A 8 -30.57 16.27 45.38
C LEU A 8 -29.52 16.82 44.39
N LYS A 9 -28.44 17.45 44.88
CA LYS A 9 -27.32 17.88 44.01
C LYS A 9 -26.59 16.70 43.36
N SER A 10 -26.31 15.62 44.09
CA SER A 10 -25.69 14.42 43.51
C SER A 10 -26.60 13.76 42.47
N LEU A 11 -27.91 13.69 42.71
CA LEU A 11 -28.86 13.14 41.75
C LEU A 11 -28.98 14.03 40.50
N LEU A 12 -29.01 15.37 40.65
CA LEU A 12 -28.94 16.28 39.50
C LEU A 12 -27.64 16.10 38.71
N LEU A 13 -26.48 15.93 39.37
CA LEU A 13 -25.21 15.73 38.69
C LEU A 13 -25.17 14.41 37.90
N ILE A 14 -25.68 13.32 38.48
CA ILE A 14 -25.79 12.02 37.79
C ILE A 14 -26.76 12.10 36.61
N ILE A 15 -27.90 12.78 36.77
CA ILE A 15 -28.85 13.03 35.67
C ILE A 15 -28.22 13.93 34.59
N PHE A 16 -27.43 14.94 34.96
CA PHE A 16 -26.74 15.82 34.01
C PHE A 16 -25.66 15.08 33.21
N LEU A 17 -24.91 14.18 33.86
CA LEU A 17 -23.94 13.30 33.21
C LEU A 17 -24.61 12.29 32.28
N LEU A 18 -25.71 11.65 32.71
CA LEU A 18 -26.50 10.74 31.86
C LEU A 18 -27.14 11.47 30.67
N ILE A 19 -27.61 12.71 30.87
CA ILE A 19 -28.10 13.55 29.77
C ILE A 19 -26.94 13.91 28.82
N SER A 20 -25.74 14.19 29.34
CA SER A 20 -24.55 14.45 28.52
C SER A 20 -23.94 13.21 27.83
N SER A 21 -24.39 12.00 28.18
CA SER A 21 -24.02 10.76 27.47
C SER A 21 -25.12 10.24 26.53
N CYS A 22 -26.39 10.53 26.81
CA CYS A 22 -27.53 10.08 25.99
C CYS A 22 -27.99 11.13 24.97
N PHE A 23 -27.73 12.41 25.23
CA PHE A 23 -27.62 13.40 24.17
C PHE A 23 -26.15 13.54 23.83
N GLY A 24 -25.83 13.50 22.53
CA GLY A 24 -24.67 14.21 22.02
C GLY A 24 -24.88 15.71 22.21
N LEU A 25 -24.72 16.19 23.45
CA LEU A 25 -24.34 17.57 23.67
C LEU A 25 -22.96 17.70 23.04
N ASP A 26 -22.95 18.25 21.83
CA ASP A 26 -21.74 18.79 21.24
C ASP A 26 -20.95 19.50 22.34
N ARG A 27 -19.64 19.21 22.42
CA ARG A 27 -18.69 20.20 22.93
C ARG A 27 -18.70 21.34 21.93
N GLY A 28 -19.75 22.17 21.98
CA GLY A 28 -20.18 23.11 20.96
C GLY A 28 -18.96 23.82 20.42
N SER A 29 -18.60 23.50 19.17
CA SER A 29 -17.21 23.55 18.70
C SER A 29 -16.57 24.86 19.13
N VAL A 30 -15.64 24.78 20.09
CA VAL A 30 -14.87 25.95 20.48
C VAL A 30 -13.98 26.23 19.28
N THR A 31 -14.44 27.15 18.44
CA THR A 31 -13.67 27.69 17.32
C THR A 31 -12.56 28.53 17.94
N VAL A 32 -11.52 27.83 18.39
CA VAL A 32 -10.20 28.42 18.61
C VAL A 32 -9.76 28.85 17.22
N PHE A 33 -9.99 30.13 16.91
CA PHE A 33 -9.38 30.74 15.76
C PHE A 33 -7.87 30.70 16.00
N ALA A 34 -7.13 30.12 15.06
CA ALA A 34 -5.67 30.14 15.04
C ALA A 34 -5.16 31.54 15.40
N ALA A 35 -4.48 31.66 16.54
CA ALA A 35 -3.94 32.92 16.99
C ALA A 35 -2.68 33.24 16.20
N THR A 36 -2.48 34.52 15.87
CA THR A 36 -1.19 34.99 15.35
C THR A 36 -0.33 35.48 16.50
N VAL A 37 0.76 34.80 16.79
CA VAL A 37 1.79 35.21 17.76
C VAL A 37 2.91 35.90 16.98
N THR A 38 2.98 37.22 17.05
CA THR A 38 4.03 37.97 16.37
C THR A 38 5.32 38.00 17.21
N VAL A 39 6.42 37.56 16.61
CA VAL A 39 7.78 37.69 17.15
C VAL A 39 8.52 38.70 16.28
N THR A 40 9.28 39.63 16.88
CA THR A 40 9.95 40.72 16.16
C THR A 40 11.43 40.72 16.48
N GLY A 41 12.27 40.81 15.45
CA GLY A 41 13.72 40.88 15.58
C GLY A 41 14.17 42.04 16.48
N SER A 42 14.95 41.70 17.50
CA SER A 42 15.68 42.64 18.34
C SER A 42 17.09 42.91 17.81
N GLY A 43 17.67 41.95 17.06
CA GLY A 43 19.05 42.00 16.60
C GLY A 43 20.07 41.54 17.65
N ASP A 44 19.62 40.68 18.57
CA ASP A 44 20.40 40.07 19.64
C ASP A 44 20.02 38.58 19.69
N ALA A 45 20.98 37.68 19.46
CA ALA A 45 20.69 36.27 19.17
C ALA A 45 20.11 35.52 20.37
N ASP A 46 20.57 35.80 21.60
CA ASP A 46 19.99 35.26 22.83
C ASP A 46 18.52 35.69 22.96
N THR A 47 18.26 37.00 22.84
CA THR A 47 16.92 37.59 22.98
C THR A 47 15.95 37.08 21.92
N ASP A 48 16.38 36.99 20.66
CA ASP A 48 15.57 36.55 19.53
C ASP A 48 15.28 35.04 19.59
N THR A 49 16.27 34.23 19.98
CA THR A 49 16.11 32.78 20.21
C THR A 49 15.14 32.52 21.36
N ASP A 50 15.31 33.19 22.51
CA ASP A 50 14.39 33.03 23.65
C ASP A 50 13.00 33.56 23.35
N ALA A 51 12.86 34.66 22.59
CA ALA A 51 11.55 35.16 22.16
C ALA A 51 10.82 34.13 21.28
N LEU A 52 11.53 33.46 20.36
CA LEU A 52 10.97 32.42 19.50
C LEU A 52 10.62 31.14 20.28
N LYS A 53 11.52 30.67 21.17
CA LYS A 53 11.26 29.56 22.11
C LYS A 53 10.01 29.82 22.97
N ASN A 54 9.87 31.03 23.51
CA ASN A 54 8.72 31.43 24.30
C ASN A 54 7.42 31.51 23.47
N ALA A 55 7.48 32.03 22.24
CA ALA A 55 6.33 32.08 21.35
C ALA A 55 5.80 30.67 21.01
N ILE A 56 6.70 29.76 20.59
CA ILE A 56 6.38 28.36 20.30
C ILE A 56 5.85 27.64 21.55
N THR A 57 6.41 27.90 22.74
CA THR A 57 5.96 27.29 23.99
C THR A 57 4.53 27.71 24.35
N ASN A 58 4.20 29.00 24.22
CA ASN A 58 2.89 29.56 24.60
C ASN A 58 1.80 29.40 23.53
N ALA A 59 2.16 29.15 22.26
CA ALA A 59 1.21 28.92 21.17
C ALA A 59 0.38 27.63 21.36
N SER A 60 -0.86 27.64 20.88
CA SER A 60 -1.75 26.48 20.80
C SER A 60 -1.54 25.70 19.49
N SER A 61 -2.06 24.46 19.43
CA SER A 61 -2.09 23.72 18.17
C SER A 61 -2.99 24.43 17.15
N GLY A 62 -2.48 24.63 15.94
CA GLY A 62 -3.11 25.40 14.85
C GLY A 62 -2.72 26.88 14.80
N ASP A 63 -1.96 27.40 15.78
CA ASP A 63 -1.54 28.81 15.81
C ASP A 63 -0.47 29.15 14.75
N THR A 64 -0.40 30.43 14.40
CA THR A 64 0.59 30.98 13.48
C THR A 64 1.63 31.81 14.24
N ILE A 65 2.89 31.39 14.21
CA ILE A 65 4.03 32.22 14.57
C ILE A 65 4.34 33.14 13.38
N SER A 66 4.24 34.45 13.58
CA SER A 66 4.50 35.44 12.53
C SER A 66 5.76 36.22 12.86
N ILE A 67 6.74 36.19 11.96
CA ILE A 67 8.06 36.77 12.19
C ILE A 67 8.13 38.15 11.51
N SER A 68 8.59 39.15 12.24
CA SER A 68 8.72 40.53 11.77
C SER A 68 10.19 40.99 11.84
N GLY A 69 10.79 41.24 10.67
CA GLY A 69 12.23 41.46 10.55
C GLY A 69 13.02 40.15 10.56
N THR A 70 14.29 40.23 10.95
CA THR A 70 15.18 39.07 11.12
C THR A 70 15.30 38.73 12.59
N LEU A 71 15.07 37.46 12.95
CA LEU A 71 15.48 36.88 14.23
C LEU A 71 16.85 36.24 14.02
N LEU A 72 17.82 36.57 14.87
CA LEU A 72 19.10 35.87 14.96
C LEU A 72 18.95 34.64 15.88
N ILE A 73 19.43 33.47 15.45
CA ILE A 73 19.24 32.20 16.16
C ILE A 73 20.59 31.53 16.43
N ASN A 74 20.88 31.25 17.71
CA ASN A 74 22.14 30.67 18.17
C ASN A 74 22.00 29.31 18.91
N ASP A 75 20.78 28.88 19.23
CA ASP A 75 20.51 27.58 19.86
C ASP A 75 19.24 26.90 19.32
N ILE A 76 19.25 25.57 19.32
CA ILE A 76 18.24 24.73 18.68
C ILE A 76 16.90 24.75 19.41
N ILE A 77 15.82 24.95 18.65
CA ILE A 77 14.46 25.02 19.19
C ILE A 77 13.72 23.71 18.89
N THR A 78 13.22 23.05 19.93
CA THR A 78 12.46 21.80 19.77
C THR A 78 10.95 22.08 19.67
N ILE A 79 10.29 21.48 18.68
CA ILE A 79 8.84 21.54 18.44
C ILE A 79 8.29 20.12 18.53
N SER A 80 7.30 19.90 19.40
CA SER A 80 6.68 18.59 19.60
C SER A 80 5.23 18.72 20.10
N GLY A 81 4.36 17.83 19.64
CA GLY A 81 2.97 17.70 20.07
C GLY A 81 2.05 18.87 19.69
N LYS A 82 2.39 19.60 18.62
CA LYS A 82 1.63 20.76 18.12
C LYS A 82 1.62 20.83 16.59
N GLU A 83 0.49 21.25 16.03
CA GLU A 83 0.39 21.88 14.71
C GLU A 83 0.79 23.36 14.83
N LEU A 84 1.70 23.87 14.00
CA LEU A 84 2.11 25.28 13.97
C LEU A 84 2.41 25.75 12.54
N THR A 85 2.09 27.02 12.24
CA THR A 85 2.52 27.68 10.99
C THR A 85 3.53 28.79 11.29
N PHE A 86 4.69 28.79 10.63
CA PHE A 86 5.65 29.91 10.62
C PHE A 86 5.42 30.75 9.37
N SER A 87 5.36 32.08 9.54
CA SER A 87 5.03 32.99 8.43
C SER A 87 5.76 34.33 8.47
N GLY A 88 6.20 34.79 7.29
CA GLY A 88 6.93 36.04 7.13
C GLY A 88 8.34 36.04 7.72
N GLY A 89 9.02 37.18 7.57
CA GLY A 89 10.31 37.47 8.21
C GLY A 89 11.47 36.55 7.82
N THR A 90 12.57 36.67 8.57
CA THR A 90 13.77 35.87 8.41
C THR A 90 14.14 35.20 9.74
N LEU A 91 14.51 33.93 9.67
CA LEU A 91 15.25 33.19 10.67
C LEU A 91 16.69 33.08 10.15
N SER A 92 17.63 33.78 10.76
CA SER A 92 19.05 33.72 10.41
C SER A 92 19.80 32.91 11.47
N GLY A 93 20.75 32.09 11.06
CA GLY A 93 21.84 31.71 11.95
C GLY A 93 22.59 32.96 12.40
N ASP A 94 23.16 32.94 13.61
CA ASP A 94 24.05 34.02 14.05
C ASP A 94 25.38 33.99 13.27
N ILE A 95 25.78 35.14 12.75
CA ILE A 95 26.94 35.34 11.86
C ILE A 95 28.03 36.17 12.55
N ASP A 96 27.68 36.96 13.58
CA ASP A 96 28.52 38.08 14.04
C ASP A 96 29.79 37.63 14.78
N GLY A 97 29.86 36.35 15.15
CA GLY A 97 31.13 35.62 15.27
C GLY A 97 32.08 36.17 16.34
N ASP A 98 31.57 36.55 17.51
CA ASP A 98 32.46 36.76 18.66
C ASP A 98 33.17 35.45 18.98
N SER A 99 34.49 35.47 18.78
CA SER A 99 35.44 34.36 18.99
C SER A 99 35.49 33.79 20.42
N ALA A 100 34.58 34.22 21.28
CA ALA A 100 34.40 33.82 22.67
C ALA A 100 33.09 33.06 22.95
N HIS A 101 32.48 32.41 21.94
CA HIS A 101 31.40 31.42 22.15
C HIS A 101 31.70 30.51 23.35
N SER A 102 30.80 30.49 24.33
CA SER A 102 30.87 29.52 25.41
C SER A 102 30.58 28.13 24.84
N THR A 103 31.37 27.14 25.24
CA THR A 103 31.24 25.74 24.79
C THR A 103 29.82 25.20 25.06
N GLY A 104 28.94 25.21 24.05
CA GLY A 104 27.55 24.77 24.18
C GLY A 104 26.63 25.16 23.01
N ASP A 105 26.85 26.32 22.39
CA ASP A 105 25.99 26.86 21.33
C ASP A 105 25.95 25.93 20.10
N THR A 106 24.77 25.73 19.49
CA THR A 106 24.66 24.90 18.27
C THR A 106 23.91 25.64 17.16
N PRO A 107 24.56 25.93 16.01
CA PRO A 107 24.01 26.72 14.90
C PRO A 107 23.01 25.90 14.07
N ARG A 108 21.91 25.51 14.71
CA ARG A 108 20.77 24.76 14.15
C ARG A 108 19.50 25.49 14.55
N LEU A 109 18.48 25.41 13.71
CA LEU A 109 17.23 26.13 13.90
C LEU A 109 16.19 25.27 14.66
N PHE A 110 15.76 24.15 14.07
CA PHE A 110 14.64 23.36 14.62
C PHE A 110 14.94 21.88 14.73
N ARG A 111 14.44 21.28 15.82
CA ARG A 111 14.14 19.85 15.92
C ARG A 111 12.64 19.65 16.00
N ILE A 112 12.05 19.07 14.96
CA ILE A 112 10.61 18.87 14.84
C ILE A 112 10.34 17.38 15.01
N SER A 113 9.76 16.96 16.15
CA SER A 113 9.57 15.52 16.40
C SER A 113 8.36 15.16 17.25
N GLY A 114 7.85 13.96 17.02
CA GLY A 114 6.77 13.32 17.77
C GLY A 114 5.47 13.27 16.98
N SER A 115 4.79 12.12 16.99
CA SER A 115 3.51 11.92 16.29
C SER A 115 2.46 12.96 16.70
N GLY A 116 1.81 13.57 15.71
CA GLY A 116 0.88 14.69 15.92
C GLY A 116 1.56 16.07 15.97
N THR A 117 2.84 16.15 15.62
CA THR A 117 3.54 17.41 15.35
C THR A 117 3.48 17.72 13.85
N GLU A 118 2.92 18.86 13.48
CA GLU A 118 2.85 19.33 12.10
C GLU A 118 3.38 20.76 12.00
N VAL A 119 4.35 21.03 11.14
CA VAL A 119 4.93 22.37 10.98
C VAL A 119 4.84 22.85 9.54
N THR A 120 4.18 23.99 9.32
CA THR A 120 4.07 24.62 8.00
C THR A 120 4.95 25.86 7.91
N PHE A 121 5.81 25.93 6.89
CA PHE A 121 6.53 27.15 6.50
C PHE A 121 5.77 27.88 5.38
N SER A 122 5.52 29.18 5.56
CA SER A 122 4.78 30.01 4.61
C SER A 122 5.32 31.44 4.50
N GLY A 123 6.21 31.66 3.54
CA GLY A 123 6.80 32.98 3.26
C GLY A 123 7.87 33.41 4.26
N VAL A 124 8.54 32.44 4.89
CA VAL A 124 9.67 32.64 5.81
C VAL A 124 10.98 32.52 5.03
N THR A 125 11.97 33.36 5.36
CA THR A 125 13.37 33.13 4.96
C THR A 125 14.11 32.36 6.05
N VAL A 126 14.90 31.34 5.68
CA VAL A 126 15.80 30.59 6.56
C VAL A 126 17.20 30.67 5.96
N GLU A 127 18.14 31.33 6.62
CA GLU A 127 19.45 31.61 6.04
C GLU A 127 20.62 31.57 7.02
N TYR A 128 21.83 31.37 6.48
CA TYR A 128 23.12 31.45 7.17
C TYR A 128 23.29 30.56 8.42
N PHE A 129 22.51 29.50 8.57
CA PHE A 129 22.84 28.43 9.53
C PHE A 129 24.05 27.64 9.05
N ASP A 130 24.98 27.32 9.95
CA ASP A 130 26.22 26.61 9.61
C ASP A 130 26.56 25.54 10.64
N CYS A 131 25.95 24.36 10.46
CA CYS A 131 26.10 23.21 11.36
C CYS A 131 27.57 22.75 11.53
N THR A 132 28.45 23.08 10.58
CA THR A 132 29.87 22.64 10.64
C THR A 132 30.62 23.26 11.82
N LYS A 133 30.10 24.36 12.37
CA LYS A 133 30.68 25.10 13.51
C LYS A 133 30.13 24.68 14.87
N SER A 134 29.35 23.60 14.96
CA SER A 134 28.55 23.24 16.15
C SER A 134 29.30 22.80 17.42
N GLY A 135 30.61 23.03 17.53
CA GLY A 135 31.45 22.71 18.70
C GLY A 135 31.71 21.21 18.95
N ASP A 136 30.77 20.34 18.59
CA ASP A 136 30.90 18.89 18.62
C ASP A 136 31.73 18.39 17.43
N ALA A 137 33.05 18.48 17.55
CA ALA A 137 34.02 18.07 16.52
C ALA A 137 34.00 16.57 16.14
N ASN A 138 33.06 15.79 16.67
CA ASN A 138 32.85 14.38 16.33
C ASN A 138 31.52 14.12 15.60
N ASN A 139 30.65 15.15 15.45
CA ASN A 139 29.28 14.95 14.99
C ASN A 139 28.91 15.84 13.82
N TYR A 140 28.91 15.21 12.64
CA TYR A 140 28.69 15.82 11.34
C TYR A 140 27.30 15.44 10.77
N GLU A 141 26.42 14.80 11.55
CA GLU A 141 25.10 14.27 11.12
C GLU A 141 23.97 15.33 11.25
N TYR A 142 24.27 16.63 11.05
CA TYR A 142 23.36 17.74 11.40
C TYR A 142 22.93 18.64 10.23
N SER A 143 21.61 18.79 10.08
CA SER A 143 20.92 19.84 9.32
C SER A 143 20.53 21.03 10.21
N PRO A 144 20.28 22.23 9.62
CA PRO A 144 19.59 23.32 10.30
C PRO A 144 18.20 22.94 10.81
N ILE A 145 17.46 22.09 10.09
CA ILE A 145 16.14 21.58 10.48
C ILE A 145 16.14 20.05 10.49
N GLU A 146 16.00 19.44 11.67
CA GLU A 146 15.81 18.00 11.85
C GLU A 146 14.32 17.65 11.94
N ILE A 147 13.86 16.63 11.20
CA ILE A 147 12.47 16.15 11.23
C ILE A 147 12.46 14.66 11.60
N LYS A 148 11.85 14.32 12.75
CA LYS A 148 12.01 13.02 13.45
C LYS A 148 10.69 12.47 14.02
N ASP A 149 10.71 11.23 14.49
CA ASP A 149 9.68 10.60 15.33
C ASP A 149 8.23 10.76 14.82
N SER A 150 7.99 10.50 13.53
CA SER A 150 6.69 10.63 12.87
C SER A 150 6.06 12.04 12.90
N ALA A 151 6.87 13.10 12.96
CA ALA A 151 6.43 14.46 12.69
C ALA A 151 6.31 14.75 11.19
N LYS A 152 5.49 15.76 10.85
CA LYS A 152 5.27 16.23 9.48
C LYS A 152 5.72 17.68 9.30
N VAL A 153 6.33 17.99 8.16
CA VAL A 153 6.64 19.36 7.74
C VAL A 153 6.06 19.62 6.34
N THR A 154 5.52 20.81 6.14
CA THR A 154 5.07 21.30 4.82
C THR A 154 5.72 22.64 4.50
N VAL A 155 6.36 22.77 3.34
CA VAL A 155 6.86 24.06 2.83
C VAL A 155 5.94 24.53 1.72
N THR A 156 5.19 25.61 1.99
CA THR A 156 4.24 26.20 1.03
C THR A 156 4.88 27.30 0.20
N SER A 157 5.74 28.10 0.82
CA SER A 157 6.52 29.18 0.21
C SER A 157 7.58 29.65 1.21
N GLY A 158 8.59 30.38 0.74
CA GLY A 158 9.72 30.86 1.54
C GLY A 158 11.02 30.81 0.76
N THR A 159 12.12 31.17 1.41
CA THR A 159 13.47 31.11 0.83
C THR A 159 14.43 30.47 1.83
N PHE A 160 15.07 29.39 1.45
CA PHE A 160 16.03 28.65 2.26
C PHE A 160 17.39 28.79 1.58
N GLN A 161 18.27 29.64 2.10
CA GLN A 161 19.48 30.04 1.36
C GLN A 161 20.76 30.18 2.18
N TYR A 162 21.89 29.92 1.55
CA TYR A 162 23.23 30.03 2.16
C TYR A 162 23.42 29.25 3.46
N ASN A 163 22.62 28.19 3.67
CA ASN A 163 22.74 27.31 4.82
C ASN A 163 23.76 26.20 4.53
N ILE A 164 24.47 25.77 5.57
CA ILE A 164 25.52 24.77 5.52
C ILE A 164 25.19 23.69 6.56
N GLY A 165 24.93 22.47 6.10
CA GLY A 165 24.65 21.30 6.94
C GLY A 165 25.64 20.17 6.65
N GLY A 166 25.82 19.22 7.56
CA GLY A 166 26.60 18.01 7.24
C GLY A 166 25.78 17.01 6.42
N GLU A 167 24.57 16.71 6.92
CA GLU A 167 23.53 15.93 6.23
C GLU A 167 22.32 16.84 5.99
N GLY A 168 22.01 17.12 4.73
CA GLY A 168 21.02 18.11 4.32
C GLY A 168 21.53 19.54 4.52
N GLY A 169 21.65 20.34 3.45
CA GLY A 169 22.06 21.75 3.58
C GLY A 169 21.05 22.62 4.33
N VAL A 170 19.78 22.20 4.39
CA VAL A 170 18.66 22.88 5.07
C VAL A 170 17.86 21.93 5.94
N MET A 171 17.49 20.75 5.42
CA MET A 171 16.56 19.83 6.10
C MET A 171 17.05 18.37 6.05
N HIS A 172 16.90 17.67 7.18
CA HIS A 172 17.16 16.23 7.30
C HIS A 172 15.88 15.53 7.80
N VAL A 173 15.29 14.72 6.91
CA VAL A 173 14.09 13.91 7.18
C VAL A 173 14.51 12.51 7.60
N TYR A 174 14.19 12.11 8.83
CA TYR A 174 14.50 10.78 9.35
C TYR A 174 13.35 9.79 9.08
N ASP A 175 13.58 8.51 9.37
CA ASP A 175 12.58 7.44 9.28
C ASP A 175 11.26 7.81 9.99
N SER A 176 10.14 7.35 9.42
CA SER A 176 8.74 7.64 9.75
C SER A 176 8.28 9.10 9.62
N ALA A 177 9.16 10.08 9.46
CA ALA A 177 8.79 11.49 9.29
C ALA A 177 8.34 11.80 7.85
N GLU A 178 7.59 12.88 7.66
CA GLU A 178 7.11 13.34 6.34
C GLU A 178 7.55 14.78 6.05
N LEU A 179 8.08 15.04 4.85
CA LEU A 179 8.37 16.37 4.32
C LEU A 179 7.67 16.58 2.97
N GLU A 180 6.79 17.58 2.92
CA GLU A 180 6.02 17.93 1.72
C GLU A 180 6.38 19.34 1.21
N ILE A 181 7.08 19.42 0.09
CA ILE A 181 7.46 20.69 -0.56
C ILE A 181 6.42 21.02 -1.64
N LYS A 182 5.64 22.08 -1.41
CA LYS A 182 4.64 22.63 -2.33
C LYS A 182 5.13 23.88 -3.07
N GLY A 183 6.14 24.55 -2.52
CA GLY A 183 6.71 25.78 -3.08
C GLY A 183 7.89 26.28 -2.25
N GLY A 184 8.39 27.47 -2.59
CA GLY A 184 9.58 28.06 -1.99
C GLY A 184 10.84 27.89 -2.84
N ILE A 185 11.92 28.54 -2.43
CA ILE A 185 13.21 28.58 -3.14
C ILE A 185 14.28 28.03 -2.20
N PHE A 186 14.97 26.97 -2.60
CA PHE A 186 16.12 26.39 -1.91
C PHE A 186 17.36 26.74 -2.74
N GLN A 187 18.21 27.67 -2.28
CA GLN A 187 19.33 28.15 -3.09
C GLN A 187 20.66 28.38 -2.38
N TYR A 188 21.77 28.07 -3.06
CA TYR A 188 23.14 28.25 -2.53
C TYR A 188 23.42 27.53 -1.20
N ASN A 189 22.63 26.51 -0.85
CA ASN A 189 22.87 25.69 0.34
C ASN A 189 23.93 24.62 0.06
N LYS A 190 24.59 24.14 1.11
CA LYS A 190 25.77 23.28 1.03
C LYS A 190 25.70 22.12 2.01
N ALA A 191 26.14 20.94 1.58
CA ALA A 191 26.35 19.80 2.47
C ALA A 191 27.41 18.81 1.97
N GLU A 192 27.75 17.83 2.81
CA GLU A 192 28.44 16.62 2.35
C GLU A 192 27.47 15.75 1.54
N ASN A 193 26.24 15.58 2.03
CA ASN A 193 25.17 14.81 1.40
C ASN A 193 23.87 15.62 1.34
N GLY A 194 23.24 15.70 0.15
CA GLY A 194 21.94 16.37 -0.02
C GLY A 194 22.04 17.90 0.12
N GLY A 195 22.50 18.60 -0.92
CA GLY A 195 22.92 20.01 -0.83
C GLY A 195 21.84 20.98 -0.33
N ALA A 196 20.55 20.62 -0.38
CA ALA A 196 19.48 21.26 0.38
C ALA A 196 18.73 20.29 1.31
N ILE A 197 18.43 19.07 0.87
CA ILE A 197 17.63 18.10 1.64
C ILE A 197 18.30 16.72 1.65
N LEU A 198 18.33 16.08 2.82
CA LEU A 198 18.62 14.65 2.97
C LEU A 198 17.41 13.91 3.56
N SER A 199 17.08 12.73 3.04
CA SER A 199 16.03 11.85 3.56
C SER A 199 16.50 10.43 3.83
N GLY A 200 16.11 9.88 4.98
CA GLY A 200 16.66 8.64 5.54
C GLY A 200 17.90 8.90 6.37
N LYS A 201 18.81 7.91 6.44
CA LYS A 201 20.09 8.03 7.15
C LYS A 201 21.25 7.66 6.24
N TRP A 202 22.30 8.48 6.24
CA TRP A 202 23.60 8.13 5.66
C TRP A 202 24.35 7.15 6.59
N THR A 203 24.84 6.04 6.03
CA THR A 203 25.63 5.04 6.77
C THR A 203 26.70 4.46 5.86
N ASN A 204 27.80 3.96 6.45
CA ASN A 204 28.94 3.43 5.69
C ASN A 204 28.49 2.29 4.75
N PHE A 205 28.94 2.36 3.49
CA PHE A 205 28.42 1.59 2.35
C PHE A 205 28.88 0.12 2.36
N ASN A 206 28.49 -0.65 3.38
CA ASN A 206 28.81 -2.09 3.51
C ASN A 206 27.92 -2.90 4.48
N VAL A 207 26.81 -2.34 5.00
CA VAL A 207 25.90 -3.06 5.91
C VAL A 207 24.77 -3.73 5.14
N THR A 208 24.69 -5.06 5.21
CA THR A 208 23.57 -5.86 4.66
C THR A 208 22.35 -5.85 5.58
N ASP A 209 22.05 -4.71 6.21
CA ASP A 209 21.01 -4.57 7.23
C ASP A 209 19.89 -3.62 6.76
N PRO A 210 18.77 -4.14 6.24
CA PRO A 210 17.64 -3.33 5.79
C PRO A 210 16.84 -2.67 6.93
N SER A 211 17.27 -2.79 8.20
CA SER A 211 16.68 -2.06 9.33
C SER A 211 17.33 -0.68 9.59
N GLN A 212 18.46 -0.36 8.95
CA GLN A 212 19.15 0.94 9.11
C GLN A 212 18.74 2.00 8.08
N THR A 213 17.84 1.65 7.14
CA THR A 213 17.84 2.26 5.81
C THR A 213 16.54 2.92 5.38
N LEU A 214 15.46 2.85 6.18
CA LEU A 214 14.15 3.41 5.81
C LEU A 214 14.21 4.94 5.58
N PRO A 215 13.62 5.45 4.48
CA PRO A 215 13.61 6.88 4.19
C PRO A 215 12.58 7.64 5.03
N GLY A 216 12.83 8.94 5.24
CA GLY A 216 11.73 9.86 5.50
C GLY A 216 10.87 10.02 4.24
N LYS A 217 9.55 10.12 4.39
CA LYS A 217 8.65 10.28 3.25
C LYS A 217 8.81 11.68 2.65
N LEU A 218 9.46 11.77 1.48
CA LEU A 218 9.76 13.04 0.81
C LEU A 218 8.87 13.22 -0.43
N THR A 219 8.05 14.27 -0.44
CA THR A 219 7.13 14.59 -1.55
C THR A 219 7.33 16.01 -2.04
N ILE A 220 7.72 16.17 -3.31
CA ILE A 220 7.89 17.46 -3.99
C ILE A 220 6.76 17.63 -5.01
N THR A 221 6.00 18.72 -4.91
CA THR A 221 4.93 19.09 -5.86
C THR A 221 5.17 20.46 -6.51
N GLY A 222 6.14 21.22 -6.01
CA GLY A 222 6.55 22.52 -6.54
C GLY A 222 7.77 23.07 -5.78
N GLY A 223 8.19 24.30 -6.13
CA GLY A 223 9.38 24.95 -5.58
C GLY A 223 10.59 24.87 -6.52
N THR A 224 11.59 25.71 -6.25
CA THR A 224 12.81 25.82 -7.06
C THR A 224 14.04 25.49 -6.21
N PHE A 225 14.80 24.48 -6.61
CA PHE A 225 16.09 24.08 -6.04
C PHE A 225 17.18 24.57 -6.98
N SER A 226 17.95 25.59 -6.60
CA SER A 226 18.99 26.13 -7.49
C SER A 226 20.35 26.41 -6.85
N ASN A 227 21.44 26.13 -7.56
CA ASN A 227 22.80 26.42 -7.09
C ASN A 227 23.19 25.74 -5.76
N ASN A 228 22.46 24.69 -5.33
CA ASN A 228 22.81 23.92 -4.13
C ASN A 228 23.96 22.95 -4.42
N MET A 229 24.70 22.55 -3.38
CA MET A 229 25.98 21.87 -3.53
C MET A 229 26.14 20.71 -2.54
N ALA A 230 26.51 19.53 -3.06
CA ALA A 230 26.84 18.33 -2.28
C ALA A 230 28.24 17.80 -2.63
N GLY A 231 28.79 16.91 -1.79
CA GLY A 231 30.11 16.31 -1.97
C GLY A 231 31.29 17.18 -1.52
N ILE A 232 31.02 18.16 -0.65
CA ILE A 232 32.05 19.02 -0.04
C ILE A 232 32.76 18.25 1.08
N SER A 233 34.06 18.52 1.27
CA SER A 233 34.90 18.01 2.36
C SER A 233 35.99 19.03 2.69
N ASN A 234 36.69 18.89 3.82
CA ASN A 234 37.72 19.86 4.24
C ASN A 234 39.08 19.73 3.52
N GLU A 235 39.17 18.99 2.40
CA GLU A 235 40.42 18.74 1.69
C GLU A 235 40.52 19.44 0.33
N SER A 236 41.65 20.16 0.18
CA SER A 236 41.92 21.21 -0.81
C SER A 236 41.97 20.82 -2.30
N ALA A 237 41.62 19.58 -2.66
CA ALA A 237 41.87 19.05 -4.01
C ALA A 237 41.15 19.83 -5.12
N ASP A 238 39.88 20.21 -4.94
CA ASP A 238 39.04 20.89 -5.94
C ASP A 238 39.16 22.42 -5.96
N GLY A 239 39.93 23.00 -5.03
CA GLY A 239 39.95 24.45 -4.80
C GLY A 239 38.70 25.01 -4.09
N ILE A 240 37.85 24.16 -3.53
CA ILE A 240 36.66 24.52 -2.73
C ILE A 240 36.90 24.07 -1.28
N ASP A 241 37.97 24.63 -0.69
CA ASP A 241 38.34 24.43 0.72
C ASP A 241 37.36 25.17 1.63
N GLU A 242 36.48 24.41 2.29
CA GLU A 242 35.52 24.91 3.28
C GLU A 242 35.72 24.17 4.61
N GLY A 243 36.60 24.74 5.44
CA GLY A 243 36.92 24.19 6.77
C GLY A 243 35.70 24.13 7.70
N GLY A 244 35.41 22.92 8.17
CA GLY A 244 34.25 22.59 9.04
C GLY A 244 33.65 21.22 8.70
N PHE A 245 33.70 20.82 7.43
CA PHE A 245 33.33 19.48 6.97
C PHE A 245 34.34 18.41 7.40
N ARG A 246 34.03 17.12 7.17
CA ARG A 246 34.95 15.99 7.39
C ARG A 246 36.11 15.97 6.37
N PRO A 247 37.28 15.38 6.69
CA PRO A 247 38.36 15.13 5.72
C PRO A 247 37.93 14.19 4.60
N ILE A 248 38.51 14.32 3.39
CA ILE A 248 38.27 13.32 2.35
C ILE A 248 38.76 11.94 2.78
N THR A 249 39.77 11.80 3.65
CA THR A 249 40.18 10.47 4.16
C THR A 249 39.08 9.77 4.96
N ASP A 250 38.35 10.51 5.79
CA ASP A 250 37.35 9.97 6.72
C ASP A 250 36.00 9.71 6.01
N VAL A 251 35.83 10.38 4.87
CA VAL A 251 34.74 10.31 3.87
C VAL A 251 35.07 9.30 2.75
N GLY A 252 36.34 8.85 2.65
CA GLY A 252 37.04 8.56 1.40
C GLY A 252 36.88 7.19 0.76
N ASN A 253 36.05 6.31 1.32
CA ASN A 253 35.73 5.01 0.69
C ASN A 253 34.31 4.97 0.09
N HIS A 254 33.54 6.06 0.19
CA HIS A 254 32.08 5.99 -0.01
C HIS A 254 31.64 6.56 -1.37
N VAL A 255 30.67 5.89 -1.98
CA VAL A 255 30.17 6.14 -3.35
C VAL A 255 28.94 7.07 -3.34
N SER A 256 28.71 7.80 -2.24
CA SER A 256 27.34 8.08 -1.80
C SER A 256 27.01 9.56 -1.54
N PHE A 257 27.82 10.52 -1.97
CA PHE A 257 27.63 11.96 -1.69
C PHE A 257 26.73 12.69 -2.71
N GLY A 258 26.09 11.94 -3.60
CA GLY A 258 25.75 12.41 -4.94
C GLY A 258 24.39 13.05 -5.12
N GLY A 259 24.05 14.08 -4.34
CA GLY A 259 22.73 14.71 -4.39
C GLY A 259 22.80 16.22 -4.27
N GLY A 260 23.13 16.92 -5.37
CA GLY A 260 23.42 18.37 -5.33
C GLY A 260 22.29 19.23 -4.77
N ALA A 261 21.03 18.81 -4.90
CA ALA A 261 19.89 19.37 -4.16
C ALA A 261 19.31 18.38 -3.15
N ILE A 262 19.06 17.12 -3.54
CA ILE A 262 18.36 16.12 -2.72
C ILE A 262 19.14 14.80 -2.68
N TRP A 263 19.21 14.18 -1.50
CA TRP A 263 19.68 12.81 -1.29
C TRP A 263 18.60 11.99 -0.59
N THR A 264 18.36 10.73 -1.01
CA THR A 264 17.31 9.89 -0.40
C THR A 264 17.62 8.40 -0.37
N ASN A 265 17.24 7.69 0.71
CA ASN A 265 17.15 6.22 0.76
C ASN A 265 15.83 5.70 0.15
N GLY A 266 15.55 6.07 -1.10
CA GLY A 266 14.29 5.72 -1.76
C GLY A 266 13.10 6.59 -1.33
N GLY A 267 11.87 6.14 -1.61
CA GLY A 267 10.60 6.72 -1.13
C GLY A 267 10.25 8.11 -1.67
N LEU A 268 11.03 8.63 -2.63
CA LEU A 268 10.90 10.00 -3.13
C LEU A 268 9.81 10.13 -4.19
N VAL A 269 8.89 11.07 -3.98
CA VAL A 269 7.86 11.44 -4.96
C VAL A 269 8.12 12.85 -5.49
N ILE A 270 8.22 13.01 -6.80
CA ILE A 270 8.34 14.31 -7.48
C ILE A 270 7.25 14.45 -8.55
N ALA A 271 6.27 15.31 -8.25
CA ALA A 271 5.15 15.67 -9.11
C ALA A 271 5.19 17.15 -9.57
N GLY A 272 6.28 17.86 -9.28
CA GLY A 272 6.56 19.20 -9.77
C GLY A 272 7.85 19.75 -9.17
N GLY A 273 8.22 20.96 -9.58
CA GLY A 273 9.43 21.66 -9.15
C GLY A 273 10.44 21.87 -10.26
N GLU A 274 11.41 22.73 -9.97
CA GLU A 274 12.47 23.20 -10.86
C GLU A 274 13.82 22.98 -10.18
N PHE A 275 14.72 22.26 -10.81
CA PHE A 275 16.02 21.85 -10.27
C PHE A 275 17.10 22.33 -11.23
N MET A 276 17.80 23.42 -10.89
CA MET A 276 18.75 24.04 -11.82
C MET A 276 20.10 24.45 -11.23
N ASN A 277 21.18 24.28 -12.00
CA ASN A 277 22.54 24.68 -11.59
C ASN A 277 23.01 24.03 -10.25
N ASN A 278 22.36 22.96 -9.78
CA ASN A 278 22.82 22.23 -8.59
C ASN A 278 24.03 21.37 -8.94
N LYS A 279 24.86 21.08 -7.94
CA LYS A 279 26.19 20.51 -8.16
C LYS A 279 26.51 19.40 -7.16
N ALA A 280 26.91 18.24 -7.68
CA ALA A 280 27.48 17.16 -6.89
C ALA A 280 28.98 17.05 -7.19
N ILE A 281 29.78 17.60 -6.28
CA ILE A 281 31.24 17.57 -6.34
C ILE A 281 31.73 16.16 -6.02
N ARG A 282 32.76 15.67 -6.75
CA ARG A 282 33.37 14.34 -6.58
C ARG A 282 32.38 13.16 -6.63
N SER A 283 31.15 13.37 -7.09
CA SER A 283 30.03 12.48 -6.84
C SER A 283 28.95 12.54 -7.93
N PHE A 284 27.90 11.77 -7.69
CA PHE A 284 26.83 11.42 -8.63
C PHE A 284 25.66 12.41 -8.55
N GLY A 285 24.60 12.29 -9.37
CA GLY A 285 23.30 12.91 -9.10
C GLY A 285 23.34 14.44 -8.90
N GLY A 286 23.67 15.19 -9.95
CA GLY A 286 23.93 16.63 -9.86
C GLY A 286 22.77 17.45 -9.27
N ALA A 287 21.53 16.97 -9.38
CA ALA A 287 20.41 17.39 -8.54
C ALA A 287 19.99 16.34 -7.50
N ILE A 288 19.90 15.06 -7.87
CA ILE A 288 19.31 14.00 -7.01
C ILE A 288 20.18 12.75 -6.90
N PHE A 289 20.49 12.34 -5.66
CA PHE A 289 20.85 10.96 -5.32
C PHE A 289 19.61 10.17 -4.93
N ILE A 290 19.49 8.97 -5.48
CA ILE A 290 18.73 7.88 -4.90
C ILE A 290 19.74 6.80 -4.52
N ASN A 291 19.76 6.45 -3.24
CA ASN A 291 20.56 5.35 -2.72
C ASN A 291 19.81 4.03 -3.01
N HIS A 292 19.32 3.36 -1.98
CA HIS A 292 18.46 2.17 -2.07
C HIS A 292 17.27 2.36 -1.11
N GLY A 293 16.19 1.58 -1.26
CA GLY A 293 15.03 1.65 -0.37
C GLY A 293 13.71 1.54 -1.12
N GLU A 294 12.70 2.28 -0.67
CA GLU A 294 11.36 2.27 -1.29
C GLU A 294 11.35 2.85 -2.72
N ASP A 295 10.33 2.46 -3.49
CA ASP A 295 10.11 2.89 -4.87
C ASP A 295 10.02 4.41 -5.04
N ASN A 296 10.75 4.95 -6.03
CA ASN A 296 10.84 6.38 -6.32
C ASN A 296 9.96 6.73 -7.53
N LYS A 297 9.39 7.94 -7.53
CA LYS A 297 8.25 8.32 -8.38
C LYS A 297 8.43 9.75 -8.92
N ILE A 298 9.21 9.90 -9.98
CA ILE A 298 9.60 11.18 -10.59
C ILE A 298 8.78 11.41 -11.86
N PHE A 299 7.56 11.93 -11.70
CA PHE A 299 6.56 12.00 -12.79
C PHE A 299 6.47 13.36 -13.48
N LYS A 300 6.90 14.45 -12.82
CA LYS A 300 6.78 15.82 -13.36
C LYS A 300 7.77 16.78 -12.72
N GLY A 301 8.32 17.69 -13.52
CA GLY A 301 9.30 18.69 -13.06
C GLY A 301 10.20 19.16 -14.20
N SER A 302 11.23 19.95 -13.89
CA SER A 302 12.29 20.30 -14.83
C SER A 302 13.65 20.29 -14.15
N PHE A 303 14.60 19.61 -14.77
CA PHE A 303 15.98 19.42 -14.30
C PHE A 303 16.93 19.93 -15.38
N HIS A 304 17.67 21.01 -15.11
CA HIS A 304 18.57 21.57 -16.11
C HIS A 304 19.81 22.28 -15.60
N ASP A 305 20.86 22.29 -16.42
CA ASP A 305 22.15 22.93 -16.12
C ASP A 305 22.80 22.38 -14.81
N ASN A 306 22.34 21.24 -14.28
CA ASN A 306 22.93 20.60 -13.09
C ASN A 306 24.18 19.80 -13.48
N ILE A 307 25.13 19.66 -12.54
CA ILE A 307 26.44 19.05 -12.81
C ILE A 307 26.77 17.97 -11.78
N ALA A 308 26.99 16.74 -12.26
CA ALA A 308 27.62 15.66 -11.50
C ALA A 308 29.08 15.50 -11.92
N TYR A 309 30.00 15.45 -10.96
CA TYR A 309 31.42 15.19 -11.24
C TYR A 309 31.71 13.70 -11.54
N LYS A 310 30.75 12.82 -11.27
CA LYS A 310 30.78 11.39 -11.66
C LYS A 310 29.60 11.08 -12.59
N LEU A 311 28.60 10.32 -12.15
CA LEU A 311 27.50 9.83 -13.01
C LEU A 311 26.16 10.53 -12.70
N GLY A 312 25.27 10.66 -13.69
CA GLY A 312 23.91 11.17 -13.49
C GLY A 312 23.86 12.69 -13.30
N GLY A 313 24.03 13.47 -14.37
CA GLY A 313 24.17 14.94 -14.30
C GLY A 313 22.95 15.65 -13.70
N ALA A 314 21.74 15.13 -13.90
CA ALA A 314 20.59 15.50 -13.07
C ALA A 314 20.33 14.48 -11.95
N ILE A 315 20.16 13.20 -12.30
CA ILE A 315 19.64 12.17 -11.41
C ILE A 315 20.55 10.93 -11.48
N TYR A 316 20.88 10.38 -10.32
CA TYR A 316 21.55 9.08 -10.21
C TYR A 316 20.84 8.16 -9.21
N SER A 317 20.77 6.86 -9.50
CA SER A 317 20.16 5.84 -8.64
C SER A 317 21.01 4.57 -8.47
N GLU A 318 21.31 4.19 -7.22
CA GLU A 318 22.14 3.02 -6.86
C GLU A 318 21.39 1.67 -6.96
N GLU A 319 22.14 0.56 -6.89
CA GLU A 319 21.58 -0.79 -6.94
C GLU A 319 20.53 -1.05 -5.85
N ASN A 320 19.46 -1.74 -6.22
CA ASN A 320 18.31 -2.07 -5.35
C ASN A 320 17.45 -0.85 -4.97
N SER A 321 17.51 0.21 -5.78
CA SER A 321 16.41 1.18 -5.96
C SER A 321 15.57 0.83 -7.19
N ASN A 322 14.29 1.23 -7.16
CA ASN A 322 13.46 1.37 -8.35
C ASN A 322 13.07 2.84 -8.52
N THR A 323 13.09 3.35 -9.74
CA THR A 323 12.71 4.73 -10.08
C THR A 323 11.77 4.77 -11.28
N TYR A 324 10.55 5.19 -11.03
CA TYR A 324 9.49 5.34 -12.02
C TYR A 324 9.45 6.77 -12.55
N PHE A 325 9.52 6.90 -13.89
CA PHE A 325 9.54 8.17 -14.60
C PHE A 325 8.25 8.40 -15.38
N GLY A 326 7.79 9.65 -15.43
CA GLY A 326 6.60 10.06 -16.20
C GLY A 326 6.86 10.16 -17.70
N LYS A 327 5.95 10.81 -18.43
CA LYS A 327 6.20 11.24 -19.81
C LYS A 327 7.36 12.24 -19.82
N THR A 328 8.52 11.79 -20.28
CA THR A 328 9.81 12.44 -20.03
C THR A 328 10.52 12.82 -21.32
N ALA A 329 10.97 14.07 -21.44
CA ALA A 329 11.88 14.50 -22.49
C ALA A 329 13.30 14.63 -21.94
N VAL A 330 14.27 13.94 -22.54
CA VAL A 330 15.69 13.95 -22.18
C VAL A 330 16.51 14.45 -23.38
N TYR A 331 16.98 15.69 -23.35
CA TYR A 331 17.57 16.34 -24.53
C TYR A 331 18.68 17.35 -24.21
N GLY A 332 19.73 17.40 -25.03
CA GLY A 332 20.83 18.37 -24.86
C GLY A 332 21.64 18.20 -23.56
N ASN A 333 21.57 17.04 -22.92
CA ASN A 333 22.44 16.70 -21.79
C ASN A 333 23.77 16.13 -22.30
N ASN A 334 24.82 16.28 -21.50
CA ASN A 334 26.20 15.99 -21.91
C ASN A 334 26.85 14.97 -20.98
N ALA A 335 27.53 13.97 -21.54
CA ALA A 335 28.40 13.05 -20.82
C ALA A 335 29.85 13.20 -21.28
N GLY A 336 30.81 13.20 -20.35
CA GLY A 336 32.23 13.16 -20.70
C GLY A 336 32.66 11.82 -21.31
N HIS A 337 31.98 10.74 -20.94
CA HIS A 337 32.28 9.38 -21.38
C HIS A 337 31.04 8.76 -22.05
N PHE A 338 30.00 8.39 -21.31
CA PHE A 338 28.94 7.53 -21.86
C PHE A 338 27.51 7.95 -21.54
N GLY A 339 26.59 7.78 -22.49
CA GLY A 339 25.16 7.99 -22.25
C GLY A 339 24.86 9.46 -21.94
N GLY A 340 24.99 10.35 -22.93
CA GLY A 340 24.66 11.77 -22.76
C GLY A 340 23.23 11.97 -22.24
N GLY A 341 22.26 11.23 -22.78
CA GLY A 341 20.90 11.14 -22.24
C GLY A 341 20.80 10.24 -21.00
N LEU A 342 20.99 8.93 -21.19
CA LEU A 342 20.86 7.90 -20.15
C LEU A 342 22.06 6.93 -20.11
N TRP A 343 22.56 6.62 -18.91
CA TRP A 343 23.57 5.60 -18.65
C TRP A 343 23.06 4.51 -17.71
N LEU A 344 23.32 3.25 -18.04
CA LEU A 344 23.07 2.10 -17.16
C LEU A 344 24.38 1.40 -16.81
N CYS A 345 24.68 1.37 -15.51
CA CYS A 345 25.81 0.67 -14.91
C CYS A 345 25.62 -0.86 -14.97
N PRO A 346 26.63 -1.69 -14.60
CA PRO A 346 26.58 -3.15 -14.79
C PRO A 346 25.43 -3.91 -14.11
N SER A 347 24.70 -3.30 -13.17
CA SER A 347 23.50 -3.84 -12.54
C SER A 347 22.20 -3.15 -13.00
N GLY A 348 22.30 -2.01 -13.69
CA GLY A 348 21.18 -1.13 -14.00
C GLY A 348 20.20 -1.69 -15.05
N ILE A 349 18.91 -1.57 -14.76
CA ILE A 349 17.81 -2.09 -15.62
C ILE A 349 17.01 -0.91 -16.18
N GLY A 350 16.74 -0.91 -17.49
CA GLY A 350 15.85 0.05 -18.14
C GLY A 350 14.60 -0.59 -18.75
N ASP A 351 13.42 0.00 -18.57
CA ASP A 351 12.26 -0.28 -19.43
C ASP A 351 11.61 1.04 -19.87
N PHE A 352 11.59 1.30 -21.18
CA PHE A 352 11.00 2.52 -21.75
C PHE A 352 9.47 2.42 -21.96
N ASN A 353 8.92 1.22 -21.68
CA ASN A 353 7.57 0.76 -21.97
C ASN A 353 7.23 0.77 -23.47
N THR A 354 6.41 -0.18 -23.93
CA THR A 354 5.97 -0.28 -25.34
C THR A 354 5.08 0.90 -25.79
N LEU A 355 4.69 1.77 -24.86
CA LEU A 355 3.99 3.04 -25.11
C LEU A 355 4.93 4.25 -25.27
N GLY A 356 6.24 4.08 -25.13
CA GLY A 356 7.23 5.10 -25.48
C GLY A 356 7.31 6.29 -24.52
N PHE A 357 7.27 6.07 -23.20
CA PHE A 357 7.13 7.16 -22.22
C PHE A 357 8.38 8.05 -22.09
N ALA A 358 9.52 7.66 -22.67
CA ALA A 358 10.69 8.51 -22.85
C ALA A 358 10.81 9.01 -24.30
N ALA A 359 11.10 10.31 -24.46
CA ALA A 359 11.59 10.91 -25.68
C ALA A 359 13.02 11.40 -25.45
N ILE A 360 13.99 10.70 -26.04
CA ILE A 360 15.43 11.00 -25.86
C ILE A 360 16.01 11.38 -27.23
N PHE A 361 16.65 12.54 -27.33
CA PHE A 361 17.24 13.03 -28.57
C PHE A 361 18.27 14.14 -28.35
N GLY A 362 19.31 14.17 -29.19
CA GLY A 362 20.21 15.33 -29.30
C GLY A 362 20.92 15.66 -27.99
N ASN A 363 21.18 14.65 -27.17
CA ASN A 363 22.19 14.65 -26.13
C ASN A 363 23.58 14.40 -26.79
N ASP A 364 24.66 14.47 -26.01
CA ASP A 364 26.04 14.44 -26.51
C ASP A 364 26.96 13.63 -25.58
N ALA A 365 27.80 12.75 -26.12
CA ALA A 365 28.80 11.98 -25.38
C ALA A 365 30.22 12.23 -25.93
N ASP A 366 30.96 13.16 -25.32
CA ASP A 366 32.28 13.60 -25.77
C ASP A 366 33.19 13.99 -24.58
N LEU A 367 34.48 13.63 -24.67
CA LEU A 367 35.48 13.87 -23.63
C LEU A 367 35.71 15.36 -23.29
N SER A 368 35.22 16.30 -24.09
CA SER A 368 35.27 17.74 -23.77
C SER A 368 34.31 18.13 -22.64
N HIS A 369 33.38 17.23 -22.26
CA HIS A 369 32.47 17.41 -21.11
C HIS A 369 32.99 16.82 -19.80
N ASP A 370 34.09 16.04 -19.80
CA ASP A 370 34.73 15.58 -18.56
C ASP A 370 35.56 16.70 -17.93
N GLY A 371 34.90 17.53 -17.13
CA GLY A 371 35.54 18.62 -16.39
C GLY A 371 36.46 18.16 -15.24
N ASN A 372 36.67 16.85 -15.03
CA ASN A 372 37.75 16.36 -14.18
C ASN A 372 39.08 16.22 -14.95
N LEU A 373 39.07 16.23 -16.29
CA LEU A 373 40.28 16.14 -17.12
C LEU A 373 41.00 17.48 -17.24
N ASN A 374 42.30 17.40 -17.49
CA ASN A 374 43.13 18.56 -17.81
C ASN A 374 42.80 19.12 -19.21
N SER A 375 43.35 20.30 -19.54
CA SER A 375 43.10 20.98 -20.82
C SER A 375 43.60 20.26 -22.08
N SER A 376 44.35 19.17 -21.93
CA SER A 376 44.85 18.30 -23.00
C SER A 376 44.12 16.96 -23.08
N GLN A 377 43.15 16.72 -22.17
CA GLN A 377 42.35 15.50 -22.06
C GLN A 377 43.21 14.22 -21.88
N ASP A 378 44.43 14.38 -21.36
CA ASP A 378 45.45 13.32 -21.28
C ASP A 378 45.83 12.94 -19.84
N GLY A 379 45.13 13.50 -18.85
CA GLY A 379 45.26 13.21 -17.42
C GLY A 379 44.16 13.89 -16.60
N TYR A 380 43.83 13.34 -15.43
CA TYR A 380 42.92 13.97 -14.47
C TYR A 380 43.59 15.12 -13.73
N VAL A 381 42.83 16.18 -13.42
CA VAL A 381 43.28 17.28 -12.56
C VAL A 381 43.38 16.82 -11.09
N HIS A 382 42.59 15.82 -10.72
CA HIS A 382 42.44 15.34 -9.34
C HIS A 382 42.46 13.80 -9.26
N PRO A 383 43.63 13.15 -9.39
CA PRO A 383 43.76 11.69 -9.32
C PRO A 383 43.22 11.09 -8.01
N ASP A 384 43.36 11.80 -6.89
CA ASP A 384 42.93 11.35 -5.55
C ASP A 384 41.39 11.17 -5.40
N TRP A 385 40.59 11.40 -6.45
CA TRP A 385 39.13 11.20 -6.45
C TRP A 385 38.70 9.79 -6.87
N PHE A 386 39.65 8.96 -7.32
CA PHE A 386 39.46 7.52 -7.52
C PHE A 386 39.66 6.78 -6.17
N PRO A 387 38.74 5.87 -5.79
CA PRO A 387 38.74 5.28 -4.46
C PRO A 387 39.90 4.29 -4.30
N ALA A 388 40.80 4.53 -3.33
CA ALA A 388 42.11 3.87 -3.13
C ALA A 388 42.11 2.34 -2.85
N SER A 389 41.01 1.64 -3.16
CA SER A 389 40.89 0.18 -3.13
C SER A 389 41.67 -0.52 -4.25
N ASP A 390 41.88 0.11 -5.40
CA ASP A 390 42.91 -0.26 -6.37
C ASP A 390 44.10 0.70 -6.31
N ALA A 391 45.24 0.19 -5.83
CA ALA A 391 46.47 0.94 -5.61
C ALA A 391 47.26 1.25 -6.91
N THR A 392 46.55 1.57 -7.99
CA THR A 392 47.06 1.97 -9.30
C THR A 392 46.10 3.01 -9.88
N GLU A 393 46.60 4.22 -10.09
CA GLU A 393 45.96 5.25 -10.91
C GLU A 393 45.39 4.67 -12.21
N PRO A 394 44.30 5.23 -12.76
CA PRO A 394 43.95 4.98 -14.17
C PRO A 394 45.08 5.55 -15.06
N GLU A 395 46.04 4.68 -15.43
CA GLU A 395 47.12 5.04 -16.36
C GLU A 395 46.54 5.63 -17.65
N GLN A 396 47.29 6.45 -18.38
CA GLN A 396 46.81 7.23 -19.54
C GLN A 396 46.00 6.41 -20.58
N GLU A 397 46.30 5.12 -20.74
CA GLU A 397 45.55 4.18 -21.60
C GLU A 397 44.10 3.88 -21.13
N HIS A 398 43.75 4.23 -19.90
CA HIS A 398 42.43 4.12 -19.28
C HIS A 398 41.60 5.41 -19.42
N ILE A 399 42.13 6.49 -20.00
CA ILE A 399 41.31 7.65 -20.40
C ILE A 399 40.67 7.31 -21.76
N GLY A 400 39.64 6.45 -21.69
CA GLY A 400 38.94 5.89 -22.83
C GLY A 400 38.08 6.92 -23.58
N GLY A 401 37.77 6.63 -24.84
CA GLY A 401 36.90 7.47 -25.66
C GLY A 401 35.43 7.42 -25.24
N ALA A 402 34.68 8.43 -25.65
CA ALA A 402 33.24 8.58 -25.38
C ALA A 402 32.34 7.87 -26.42
N ALA A 403 31.09 7.56 -26.04
CA ALA A 403 30.08 6.92 -26.90
C ALA A 403 28.65 6.96 -26.32
N GLY A 404 27.63 6.88 -27.16
CA GLY A 404 26.23 6.79 -26.74
C GLY A 404 25.66 8.15 -26.40
N ASP A 405 25.40 8.96 -27.41
CA ASP A 405 24.87 10.31 -27.27
C ASP A 405 23.56 10.30 -26.47
N ASP A 406 22.58 9.50 -26.90
CA ASP A 406 21.29 9.41 -26.24
C ASP A 406 21.25 8.31 -25.15
N PHE A 407 21.97 7.20 -25.36
CA PHE A 407 21.95 6.06 -24.43
C PHE A 407 23.23 5.21 -24.45
N ALA A 408 23.65 4.71 -23.28
CA ALA A 408 24.61 3.60 -23.19
C ALA A 408 24.40 2.69 -21.95
N ILE A 409 24.86 1.44 -22.02
CA ILE A 409 24.73 0.41 -20.98
C ILE A 409 25.95 -0.52 -20.91
N MET A 410 26.36 -0.86 -19.69
CA MET A 410 27.45 -1.80 -19.42
C MET A 410 26.97 -3.24 -19.24
N TYR A 411 27.78 -4.19 -19.72
CA TYR A 411 27.56 -5.62 -19.50
C TYR A 411 27.75 -6.00 -18.01
N PRO A 412 26.96 -6.93 -17.45
CA PRO A 412 27.10 -7.35 -16.05
C PRO A 412 28.50 -7.83 -15.66
N ASN A 413 29.01 -7.29 -14.54
CA ASN A 413 30.29 -7.62 -13.93
C ASN A 413 30.20 -8.72 -12.83
N LYS A 414 28.98 -9.12 -12.47
CA LYS A 414 28.66 -10.01 -11.34
C LYS A 414 28.71 -11.51 -11.70
N PRO A 415 28.79 -12.43 -10.72
CA PRO A 415 28.97 -13.86 -10.97
C PRO A 415 27.89 -14.53 -11.83
N THR A 416 28.26 -15.64 -12.48
CA THR A 416 27.37 -16.44 -13.35
C THR A 416 26.09 -16.84 -12.63
N GLY A 417 24.93 -16.42 -13.17
CA GLY A 417 23.61 -16.60 -12.56
C GLY A 417 23.02 -15.33 -11.93
N SER A 418 23.75 -14.21 -11.92
CA SER A 418 23.31 -12.91 -11.35
C SER A 418 23.38 -11.74 -12.35
N ALA A 419 23.11 -12.01 -13.63
CA ALA A 419 23.06 -10.99 -14.67
C ALA A 419 21.85 -10.05 -14.46
N LYS A 420 22.10 -8.79 -14.09
CA LYS A 420 21.06 -7.78 -13.84
C LYS A 420 20.87 -6.78 -14.98
N SER A 421 21.95 -6.21 -15.53
CA SER A 421 21.86 -5.17 -16.57
C SER A 421 21.10 -5.62 -17.82
N SER A 422 20.13 -4.81 -18.25
CA SER A 422 19.29 -5.01 -19.46
C SER A 422 18.52 -3.73 -19.80
N ILE A 423 18.04 -3.60 -21.04
CA ILE A 423 17.12 -2.49 -21.41
C ILE A 423 16.08 -2.89 -22.46
N ARG A 424 14.81 -2.50 -22.26
CA ARG A 424 13.82 -2.39 -23.34
C ARG A 424 13.81 -0.97 -23.90
N LEU A 425 14.18 -0.82 -25.18
CA LEU A 425 14.05 0.43 -25.94
C LEU A 425 12.76 0.40 -26.77
N ALA A 426 12.02 1.50 -26.70
CA ALA A 426 10.80 1.72 -27.48
C ALA A 426 11.10 2.24 -28.89
N SER A 427 10.32 1.80 -29.85
CA SER A 427 10.33 2.21 -31.27
C SER A 427 9.51 3.45 -31.57
N GLN A 428 8.92 4.05 -30.54
CA GLN A 428 8.04 5.22 -30.62
C GLN A 428 8.17 6.03 -29.33
N TRP A 429 7.86 7.32 -29.40
CA TRP A 429 7.65 8.18 -28.23
C TRP A 429 6.15 8.34 -27.92
N PHE A 430 5.85 8.88 -26.74
CA PHE A 430 4.50 9.30 -26.31
C PHE A 430 3.89 10.41 -27.18
N SER A 431 4.67 11.01 -28.09
CA SER A 431 4.21 11.93 -29.15
C SER A 431 3.66 11.23 -30.40
N TYR A 432 3.76 9.89 -30.47
CA TYR A 432 3.58 9.07 -31.68
C TYR A 432 4.65 9.27 -32.77
N THR A 433 5.74 10.00 -32.48
CA THR A 433 6.95 10.03 -33.31
C THR A 433 7.64 8.65 -33.23
N LYS A 434 7.99 8.03 -34.37
CA LYS A 434 8.82 6.81 -34.40
C LYS A 434 10.27 7.13 -34.04
N ALA A 435 10.91 6.24 -33.29
CA ALA A 435 12.32 6.30 -32.92
C ALA A 435 13.05 5.07 -33.45
N TYR A 436 14.19 5.31 -34.09
CA TYR A 436 15.11 4.29 -34.58
C TYR A 436 16.43 4.43 -33.82
N TRP A 437 16.95 3.34 -33.27
CA TRP A 437 18.19 3.36 -32.49
C TRP A 437 19.34 2.74 -33.30
N LYS A 438 20.52 3.34 -33.19
CA LYS A 438 21.70 2.93 -33.94
C LYS A 438 22.99 3.15 -33.15
N ASP A 439 23.91 2.21 -33.33
CA ASP A 439 25.28 2.22 -32.81
C ASP A 439 26.04 3.47 -33.29
N ASP A 440 26.50 4.28 -32.34
CA ASP A 440 27.24 5.53 -32.57
C ASP A 440 28.71 5.44 -32.08
N GLY A 441 29.09 4.32 -31.46
CA GLY A 441 30.37 4.11 -30.80
C GLY A 441 30.24 3.00 -29.77
N ARG A 442 31.34 2.67 -29.05
CA ARG A 442 31.30 1.72 -27.94
C ARG A 442 32.20 2.14 -26.78
N PRO A 443 31.72 2.05 -25.52
CA PRO A 443 32.57 2.20 -24.35
C PRO A 443 33.76 1.24 -24.39
N THR A 444 34.98 1.76 -24.25
CA THR A 444 36.18 0.92 -24.24
C THR A 444 36.30 0.20 -22.90
N ASN A 445 36.84 -1.01 -22.92
CA ASN A 445 37.00 -1.84 -21.72
C ASN A 445 37.97 -1.26 -20.66
N ALA A 446 38.74 -0.23 -21.04
CA ALA A 446 39.69 0.46 -20.16
C ALA A 446 39.17 1.80 -19.61
N ALA A 447 38.02 2.31 -20.08
CA ALA A 447 37.60 3.70 -19.85
C ALA A 447 37.41 4.06 -18.36
N SER A 448 37.93 5.20 -17.94
CA SER A 448 37.93 5.66 -16.54
C SER A 448 36.55 6.02 -15.99
N GLY A 449 35.55 6.25 -16.85
CA GLY A 449 34.15 6.28 -16.43
C GLY A 449 33.65 4.96 -15.80
N TYR A 450 34.30 3.82 -16.08
CA TYR A 450 34.20 2.56 -15.32
C TYR A 450 35.31 1.56 -15.70
N TYR A 451 36.18 1.16 -14.76
CA TYR A 451 37.24 0.18 -15.04
C TYR A 451 36.68 -1.25 -15.21
N TYR A 452 36.59 -1.74 -16.46
CA TYR A 452 36.11 -3.10 -16.76
C TYR A 452 37.24 -4.14 -16.88
N LYS A 453 37.59 -4.80 -15.75
CA LYS A 453 38.70 -5.78 -15.69
C LYS A 453 38.55 -7.06 -16.55
N GLY A 454 37.43 -7.28 -17.25
CA GLY A 454 37.21 -8.40 -18.18
C GLY A 454 37.11 -9.80 -17.56
N ALA A 455 37.70 -10.00 -16.38
CA ALA A 455 37.61 -11.19 -15.57
C ALA A 455 36.70 -10.98 -14.35
N ASN A 456 35.97 -12.04 -13.98
CA ASN A 456 35.19 -12.11 -12.77
C ASN A 456 36.12 -11.98 -11.54
N SER A 457 35.93 -10.92 -10.74
CA SER A 457 36.78 -10.59 -9.58
C SER A 457 36.78 -11.65 -8.47
N GLN A 458 35.80 -12.56 -8.46
CA GLN A 458 35.66 -13.64 -7.48
C GLN A 458 36.14 -15.00 -7.99
N THR A 459 36.32 -15.20 -9.31
CA THR A 459 36.65 -16.51 -9.90
C THR A 459 37.82 -16.51 -10.88
N GLY A 460 38.29 -15.35 -11.34
CA GLY A 460 39.40 -15.22 -12.30
C GLY A 460 39.09 -15.70 -13.73
N GLY A 461 37.83 -16.05 -14.03
CA GLY A 461 37.39 -16.42 -15.38
C GLY A 461 37.01 -15.20 -16.22
N ASN A 462 37.42 -15.19 -17.50
CA ASN A 462 37.02 -14.15 -18.46
C ASN A 462 35.51 -14.21 -18.75
N PHE A 463 34.85 -13.05 -18.80
CA PHE A 463 33.56 -12.93 -19.45
C PHE A 463 33.75 -12.92 -20.98
N LEU A 464 32.98 -13.76 -21.69
CA LEU A 464 33.12 -14.03 -23.13
C LEU A 464 31.78 -13.90 -23.88
N SER A 465 30.92 -13.01 -23.39
CA SER A 465 29.59 -12.77 -23.90
C SER A 465 29.27 -11.27 -23.81
N GLY A 466 28.57 -10.77 -24.83
CA GLY A 466 28.04 -9.40 -24.88
C GLY A 466 26.51 -9.40 -24.85
N PHE A 467 25.90 -8.31 -25.32
CA PHE A 467 24.45 -8.19 -25.41
C PHE A 467 23.86 -8.96 -26.60
N GLU A 468 22.63 -9.44 -26.42
CA GLU A 468 21.74 -9.95 -27.47
C GLU A 468 20.40 -9.20 -27.46
N VAL A 469 19.68 -9.27 -28.58
CA VAL A 469 18.28 -8.85 -28.71
C VAL A 469 17.38 -10.08 -28.90
N GLU A 470 16.06 -9.94 -28.73
CA GLU A 470 15.12 -11.07 -28.89
C GLU A 470 15.16 -11.73 -30.29
N THR A 471 15.60 -10.98 -31.30
CA THR A 471 15.74 -11.44 -32.69
C THR A 471 17.10 -12.08 -33.01
N GLY A 472 18.10 -11.98 -32.12
CA GLY A 472 19.42 -12.62 -32.30
C GLY A 472 20.61 -11.87 -31.68
N THR A 473 21.81 -12.25 -32.10
CA THR A 473 23.07 -11.64 -31.62
C THR A 473 23.32 -10.28 -32.25
N ILE A 474 23.75 -9.32 -31.45
CA ILE A 474 24.08 -7.97 -31.87
C ILE A 474 25.34 -7.96 -32.75
N SER A 475 25.33 -7.11 -33.78
CA SER A 475 26.51 -6.81 -34.61
C SER A 475 27.19 -5.53 -34.10
N PRO A 476 28.53 -5.36 -34.25
CA PRO A 476 29.24 -4.11 -33.92
C PRO A 476 28.86 -2.86 -34.75
N ALA A 477 27.80 -2.95 -35.56
CA ALA A 477 27.13 -1.85 -36.23
C ALA A 477 25.63 -2.14 -36.18
N PHE A 478 25.04 -2.00 -34.99
CA PHE A 478 23.64 -2.34 -34.74
C PHE A 478 22.69 -1.21 -35.19
N GLU A 479 21.56 -1.61 -35.76
CA GLU A 479 20.50 -0.73 -36.26
C GLU A 479 19.14 -1.39 -35.97
N THR A 480 18.19 -0.67 -35.36
CA THR A 480 16.81 -1.17 -35.18
C THR A 480 16.01 -1.09 -36.47
N ASP A 481 15.13 -2.06 -36.71
CA ASP A 481 14.11 -2.07 -37.77
C ASP A 481 12.96 -1.06 -37.54
N GLY A 482 12.83 -0.54 -36.32
CA GLY A 482 11.73 0.35 -35.93
C GLY A 482 10.57 -0.36 -35.25
N GLU A 483 10.81 -1.56 -34.72
CA GLU A 483 10.00 -2.23 -33.69
C GLU A 483 10.76 -2.24 -32.34
N ASP A 484 10.05 -2.48 -31.23
CA ASP A 484 10.64 -2.45 -29.87
C ASP A 484 11.71 -3.53 -29.68
N GLN A 485 12.79 -3.22 -28.95
CA GLN A 485 13.92 -4.15 -28.75
C GLN A 485 14.30 -4.28 -27.27
N LEU A 486 14.29 -5.52 -26.76
CA LEU A 486 14.85 -5.87 -25.44
C LEU A 486 16.29 -6.37 -25.60
N PHE A 487 17.23 -5.55 -25.13
CA PHE A 487 18.66 -5.86 -25.03
C PHE A 487 18.95 -6.52 -23.70
N LYS A 488 19.64 -7.66 -23.70
CA LYS A 488 19.94 -8.44 -22.50
C LYS A 488 21.28 -9.19 -22.59
N PRO A 489 21.84 -9.66 -21.47
CA PRO A 489 23.10 -10.38 -21.46
C PRO A 489 22.95 -11.81 -22.03
N GLY A 490 23.80 -12.21 -22.98
CA GLY A 490 23.78 -13.58 -23.54
C GLY A 490 24.44 -13.75 -24.91
N GLY A 491 24.58 -12.67 -25.67
CA GLY A 491 25.11 -12.71 -27.04
C GLY A 491 26.57 -13.14 -27.16
N SER A 492 26.92 -13.72 -28.29
CA SER A 492 28.30 -14.14 -28.60
C SER A 492 29.18 -12.95 -28.97
N GLY A 493 30.23 -12.70 -28.20
CA GLY A 493 31.20 -11.63 -28.51
C GLY A 493 31.98 -11.16 -27.28
N THR A 494 32.79 -10.13 -27.47
CA THR A 494 33.51 -9.41 -26.39
C THR A 494 32.99 -7.99 -26.22
N ASP A 495 31.73 -7.76 -26.57
CA ASP A 495 31.05 -6.47 -26.55
C ASP A 495 30.55 -6.18 -25.13
N TYR A 496 31.45 -5.71 -24.26
CA TYR A 496 31.19 -5.45 -22.84
C TYR A 496 30.33 -4.21 -22.55
N ALA A 497 29.88 -3.52 -23.59
CA ALA A 497 28.94 -2.41 -23.51
C ALA A 497 28.23 -2.20 -24.84
N LEU A 498 27.13 -1.44 -24.78
CA LEU A 498 26.33 -0.97 -25.89
C LEU A 498 26.14 0.55 -25.75
N ALA A 499 26.24 1.28 -26.85
CA ALA A 499 25.99 2.71 -26.95
C ALA A 499 25.15 2.98 -28.21
N LEU A 500 24.20 3.89 -28.10
CA LEU A 500 23.17 4.13 -29.11
C LEU A 500 22.75 5.61 -29.17
N LYS A 501 22.53 6.08 -30.39
CA LYS A 501 21.84 7.34 -30.71
C LYS A 501 20.44 7.08 -31.26
N ALA A 502 19.51 7.99 -30.98
CA ALA A 502 18.14 7.93 -31.48
C ALA A 502 17.97 8.79 -32.75
N TYR A 503 17.17 8.30 -33.69
CA TYR A 503 16.91 8.93 -35.00
C TYR A 503 15.42 8.91 -35.34
N GLY A 504 14.95 9.92 -36.08
CA GLY A 504 13.55 10.08 -36.47
C GLY A 504 13.14 9.33 -37.73
N SER A 505 14.09 8.71 -38.44
CA SER A 505 13.83 7.96 -39.68
C SER A 505 14.70 6.71 -39.80
N SER A 506 14.20 5.70 -40.52
CA SER A 506 14.98 4.54 -40.96
C SER A 506 16.01 4.87 -42.06
N SER A 507 16.24 6.15 -42.35
CA SER A 507 17.33 6.65 -43.20
C SER A 507 18.44 7.32 -42.37
N TRP A 508 18.32 7.26 -41.04
CA TRP A 508 19.23 7.89 -40.07
C TRP A 508 19.25 9.42 -40.13
N ASP A 509 18.09 10.02 -40.46
CA ASP A 509 17.85 11.44 -40.24
C ASP A 509 17.54 11.71 -38.76
N ASP A 510 18.10 12.79 -38.22
CA ASP A 510 17.74 13.33 -36.89
C ASP A 510 16.26 13.76 -36.86
N PHE A 511 15.64 13.71 -35.67
CA PHE A 511 14.24 14.09 -35.48
C PHE A 511 14.00 15.55 -35.89
N SER A 512 12.87 15.82 -36.54
CA SER A 512 12.58 17.18 -36.99
C SER A 512 12.38 18.13 -35.80
N SER A 513 12.58 19.43 -36.03
CA SER A 513 12.27 20.44 -35.02
C SER A 513 10.78 20.44 -34.62
N ALA A 514 9.88 19.86 -35.42
CA ALA A 514 8.48 19.68 -35.02
C ALA A 514 8.33 18.54 -34.00
N ASP A 515 8.95 17.38 -34.26
CA ASP A 515 8.95 16.23 -33.35
C ASP A 515 9.57 16.56 -31.99
N LYS A 516 10.76 17.17 -32.01
CA LYS A 516 11.48 17.59 -30.79
C LYS A 516 10.63 18.56 -29.96
N ASN A 517 9.99 19.54 -30.61
CA ASN A 517 9.07 20.46 -29.92
C ASN A 517 7.78 19.77 -29.43
N GLN A 518 7.25 18.78 -30.16
CA GLN A 518 6.05 18.05 -29.73
C GLN A 518 6.36 17.20 -28.48
N ALA A 519 7.51 16.53 -28.44
CA ALA A 519 8.00 15.82 -27.26
C ALA A 519 8.19 16.77 -26.07
N ILE A 520 8.92 17.87 -26.23
CA ILE A 520 9.17 18.86 -25.16
C ILE A 520 7.87 19.48 -24.62
N ASN A 521 6.85 19.67 -25.45
CA ASN A 521 5.56 20.25 -25.02
C ASN A 521 4.58 19.21 -24.45
N GLY A 522 4.70 17.93 -24.84
CA GLY A 522 3.90 16.82 -24.30
C GLY A 522 4.48 16.15 -23.05
N ALA A 523 5.73 16.44 -22.70
CA ALA A 523 6.41 15.89 -21.53
C ALA A 523 5.98 16.59 -20.22
N ASN A 524 5.68 15.77 -19.20
CA ASN A 524 5.47 16.22 -17.82
C ASN A 524 6.82 16.44 -17.11
N LEU A 525 7.82 15.63 -17.40
CA LEU A 525 9.18 15.73 -16.87
C LEU A 525 10.16 16.15 -17.97
N LYS A 526 11.08 17.07 -17.65
CA LYS A 526 12.11 17.54 -18.59
C LYS A 526 13.48 17.42 -17.93
N ILE A 527 14.44 16.82 -18.62
CA ILE A 527 15.82 16.67 -18.19
C ILE A 527 16.70 17.17 -19.34
N TYR A 528 17.29 18.35 -19.23
CA TYR A 528 18.00 18.99 -20.34
C TYR A 528 19.20 19.84 -19.92
N ASN A 529 20.22 20.01 -20.75
CA ASN A 529 21.44 20.77 -20.45
C ASN A 529 22.25 20.28 -19.22
N ASN A 530 21.92 19.14 -18.60
CA ASN A 530 22.67 18.65 -17.45
C ASN A 530 23.96 17.99 -17.92
N THR A 531 25.00 18.00 -17.09
CA THR A 531 26.31 17.43 -17.44
C THR A 531 26.76 16.43 -16.38
N ALA A 532 27.11 15.22 -16.83
CA ALA A 532 27.87 14.25 -16.06
C ALA A 532 29.32 14.26 -16.59
N TYR A 533 30.29 14.59 -15.76
CA TYR A 533 31.69 14.55 -16.20
C TYR A 533 32.15 13.12 -16.55
N TRP A 534 31.52 12.08 -15.99
CA TRP A 534 31.65 10.71 -16.50
C TRP A 534 30.46 10.33 -17.39
N SER A 535 29.39 9.75 -16.86
CA SER A 535 28.36 9.09 -17.68
C SER A 535 26.93 9.34 -17.19
N GLY A 536 25.96 9.35 -18.09
CA GLY A 536 24.56 9.63 -17.76
C GLY A 536 24.32 11.12 -17.62
N GLY A 537 24.53 11.89 -18.69
CA GLY A 537 24.46 13.36 -18.65
C GLY A 537 23.11 13.86 -18.11
N GLY A 538 22.01 13.25 -18.56
CA GLY A 538 20.70 13.41 -17.93
C GLY A 538 20.56 12.49 -16.70
N VAL A 539 20.54 11.19 -16.93
CA VAL A 539 20.26 10.17 -15.89
C VAL A 539 21.33 9.07 -15.91
N GLY A 540 21.78 8.63 -14.74
CA GLY A 540 22.58 7.41 -14.56
C GLY A 540 21.92 6.44 -13.57
N SER A 541 22.11 5.13 -13.72
CA SER A 541 21.58 4.17 -12.73
C SER A 541 22.35 2.84 -12.67
N ASP A 542 22.59 2.32 -11.46
CA ASP A 542 22.84 0.89 -11.18
C ASP A 542 21.59 0.18 -10.59
N GLY A 543 20.52 0.93 -10.30
CA GLY A 543 19.18 0.43 -9.97
C GLY A 543 18.24 0.28 -11.19
N THR A 544 16.96 0.06 -10.94
CA THR A 544 15.92 -0.04 -11.98
C THR A 544 15.37 1.34 -12.34
N VAL A 545 15.34 1.69 -13.62
CA VAL A 545 14.62 2.85 -14.16
C VAL A 545 13.50 2.38 -15.10
N THR A 546 12.30 2.93 -14.95
CA THR A 546 11.15 2.55 -15.77
C THR A 546 10.33 3.77 -16.15
N PHE A 547 10.24 4.06 -17.45
CA PHE A 547 9.44 5.16 -17.98
C PHE A 547 8.02 4.66 -18.19
N GLN A 548 7.14 4.95 -17.24
CA GLN A 548 5.75 4.49 -17.23
C GLN A 548 4.94 5.28 -16.21
N GLN A 549 3.72 5.68 -16.59
CA GLN A 549 2.70 6.13 -15.66
C GLN A 549 1.85 4.94 -15.19
N PHE A 550 1.52 4.91 -13.90
CA PHE A 550 0.78 3.81 -13.29
C PHE A 550 -0.59 4.25 -12.76
N GLY A 551 -1.58 3.39 -12.92
CA GLY A 551 -2.88 3.50 -12.27
C GLY A 551 -3.04 2.55 -11.08
N ILE A 552 -4.13 2.77 -10.35
CA ILE A 552 -4.72 1.85 -9.38
C ILE A 552 -6.09 1.47 -9.95
N LEU A 553 -6.40 0.18 -10.07
CA LEU A 553 -7.80 -0.25 -10.19
C LEU A 553 -8.37 -0.49 -8.80
N SER A 554 -9.55 0.05 -8.53
CA SER A 554 -10.24 -0.15 -7.25
C SER A 554 -11.71 -0.48 -7.45
N TRP A 555 -12.20 -1.43 -6.65
CA TRP A 555 -13.59 -1.83 -6.58
C TRP A 555 -13.99 -2.13 -5.13
N ARG A 556 -15.29 -2.18 -4.86
CA ARG A 556 -15.84 -2.31 -3.50
C ARG A 556 -16.93 -3.36 -3.46
N LYS A 557 -16.75 -4.42 -2.69
CA LYS A 557 -17.78 -5.44 -2.50
C LYS A 557 -18.87 -4.95 -1.56
N ARG A 558 -20.13 -5.01 -2.01
CA ARG A 558 -21.31 -4.55 -1.25
C ARG A 558 -22.41 -5.61 -1.21
N LYS A 559 -23.21 -5.62 -0.14
CA LYS A 559 -24.37 -6.55 0.04
C LYS A 559 -25.63 -6.20 -0.78
N GLY A 560 -25.58 -5.15 -1.59
CA GLY A 560 -26.66 -4.76 -2.51
C GLY A 560 -26.98 -3.28 -2.50
N VAL A 561 -27.71 -2.80 -3.52
CA VAL A 561 -28.16 -1.39 -3.62
C VAL A 561 -29.05 -0.92 -2.46
N ALA A 562 -29.55 -1.84 -1.63
CA ALA A 562 -30.33 -1.56 -0.42
C ALA A 562 -29.56 -1.77 0.89
N ASN A 563 -28.35 -2.37 0.85
CA ASN A 563 -27.45 -2.46 1.99
C ASN A 563 -25.99 -2.24 1.54
N TYR A 564 -25.47 -1.06 1.85
CA TYR A 564 -24.12 -0.63 1.49
C TYR A 564 -23.02 -1.08 2.47
N ASP A 565 -23.33 -1.99 3.39
CA ASP A 565 -22.33 -2.77 4.13
C ASP A 565 -21.27 -3.31 3.17
N ALA A 566 -20.01 -3.32 3.63
CA ALA A 566 -18.96 -4.08 2.97
C ALA A 566 -19.20 -5.60 3.10
N LEU A 567 -18.55 -6.38 2.25
CA LEU A 567 -18.70 -7.83 2.19
C LEU A 567 -17.36 -8.50 1.87
N THR A 568 -16.90 -9.40 2.74
CA THR A 568 -15.55 -9.98 2.70
C THR A 568 -15.49 -11.37 2.07
N GLY A 569 -14.29 -11.82 1.73
CA GLY A 569 -14.03 -13.18 1.26
C GLY A 569 -14.42 -13.48 -0.19
N SER A 570 -14.65 -12.45 -1.02
CA SER A 570 -14.75 -12.62 -2.47
C SER A 570 -13.37 -12.78 -3.12
N SER A 571 -13.29 -13.46 -4.27
CA SER A 571 -12.09 -13.42 -5.12
C SER A 571 -12.42 -13.15 -6.57
N TRP A 572 -11.45 -12.53 -7.25
CA TRP A 572 -11.60 -11.84 -8.52
C TRP A 572 -10.55 -12.28 -9.53
N GLU A 573 -10.91 -12.23 -10.81
CA GLU A 573 -10.03 -12.47 -11.94
C GLU A 573 -9.88 -11.16 -12.72
N LEU A 574 -8.65 -10.62 -12.75
CA LEU A 574 -8.30 -9.37 -13.43
C LEU A 574 -7.48 -9.69 -14.69
N THR A 575 -8.05 -9.39 -15.86
CA THR A 575 -7.36 -9.49 -17.15
C THR A 575 -6.67 -8.18 -17.48
N PHE A 576 -5.38 -8.26 -17.81
CA PHE A 576 -4.52 -7.14 -18.19
C PHE A 576 -4.60 -6.83 -19.70
N PRO A 577 -4.10 -5.67 -20.17
CA PRO A 577 -4.15 -5.28 -21.58
C PRO A 577 -3.43 -6.23 -22.55
N ASP A 578 -2.46 -7.01 -22.05
CA ASP A 578 -1.73 -8.04 -22.80
C ASP A 578 -2.42 -9.42 -22.80
N GLY A 579 -3.57 -9.53 -22.16
CA GLY A 579 -4.34 -10.78 -22.03
C GLY A 579 -3.93 -11.70 -20.88
N LYS A 580 -2.93 -11.35 -20.05
CA LYS A 580 -2.64 -12.11 -18.82
C LYS A 580 -3.77 -11.96 -17.80
N THR A 581 -4.04 -13.00 -17.03
CA THR A 581 -5.07 -13.03 -15.98
C THR A 581 -4.44 -13.31 -14.62
N TYR A 582 -4.73 -12.45 -13.63
CA TYR A 582 -4.27 -12.62 -12.25
C TYR A 582 -5.46 -12.72 -11.29
N ILE A 583 -5.27 -13.42 -10.18
CA ILE A 583 -6.29 -13.61 -9.15
C ILE A 583 -6.03 -12.70 -7.97
N ILE A 584 -7.07 -11.96 -7.53
CA ILE A 584 -7.03 -11.10 -6.35
C ILE A 584 -8.03 -11.66 -5.35
N ASN A 585 -7.58 -11.94 -4.13
CA ASN A 585 -8.44 -12.35 -3.02
C ASN A 585 -8.55 -11.18 -2.03
N ASP A 586 -9.73 -10.96 -1.47
CA ASP A 586 -9.99 -9.97 -0.41
C ASP A 586 -8.91 -10.06 0.69
N ASN A 587 -8.22 -8.95 0.96
CA ASN A 587 -7.14 -8.85 1.96
C ASN A 587 -5.91 -9.78 1.75
N SER A 588 -5.60 -10.27 0.53
CA SER A 588 -4.41 -11.13 0.25
C SER A 588 -3.20 -10.33 -0.24
N SER A 589 -2.00 -10.67 0.26
CA SER A 589 -0.72 -10.04 -0.09
C SER A 589 0.14 -10.83 -1.07
N ASP A 590 -0.42 -11.81 -1.78
CA ASP A 590 0.35 -12.79 -2.58
C ASP A 590 0.62 -12.30 -4.01
N ASP A 591 1.87 -12.43 -4.46
CA ASP A 591 2.31 -12.16 -5.85
C ASP A 591 3.27 -13.27 -6.33
N ASP A 592 2.78 -14.18 -7.18
CA ASP A 592 3.51 -15.37 -7.65
C ASP A 592 3.41 -15.59 -9.18
N ASN A 593 2.98 -14.56 -9.91
CA ASN A 593 2.50 -14.59 -11.30
C ASN A 593 1.13 -15.24 -11.56
N THR A 594 0.51 -15.88 -10.57
CA THR A 594 -0.88 -16.36 -10.61
C THR A 594 -1.80 -15.40 -9.84
N TYR A 595 -1.35 -14.94 -8.68
CA TYR A 595 -2.02 -13.95 -7.84
C TYR A 595 -1.46 -12.54 -8.08
N LYS A 596 -2.25 -11.53 -7.73
CA LYS A 596 -1.78 -10.17 -7.48
C LYS A 596 -2.31 -9.67 -6.14
N PRO A 597 -1.52 -8.88 -5.39
CA PRO A 597 -1.86 -8.49 -4.05
C PRO A 597 -2.96 -7.43 -4.04
N ASP A 598 -3.87 -7.58 -3.09
CA ASP A 598 -4.76 -6.51 -2.69
C ASP A 598 -3.98 -5.48 -1.86
N SER A 599 -3.96 -4.23 -2.33
CA SER A 599 -3.14 -3.15 -1.82
C SER A 599 -3.88 -2.23 -0.84
N ASP A 600 -5.06 -2.64 -0.40
CA ASP A 600 -5.91 -2.02 0.63
C ASP A 600 -6.46 -3.14 1.52
N SER A 601 -6.02 -3.22 2.77
CA SER A 601 -6.44 -4.28 3.70
C SER A 601 -7.73 -3.91 4.44
N THR A 602 -8.69 -3.34 3.72
CA THR A 602 -9.97 -2.87 4.27
C THR A 602 -11.09 -3.73 3.71
N ASP A 603 -11.57 -4.69 4.50
CA ASP A 603 -12.74 -5.55 4.26
C ASP A 603 -13.66 -5.11 3.09
N GLY A 604 -13.60 -5.81 1.96
CA GLY A 604 -14.43 -5.53 0.79
C GLY A 604 -14.09 -4.25 0.03
N ILE A 605 -12.90 -3.67 0.19
CA ILE A 605 -12.33 -2.60 -0.66
C ILE A 605 -11.03 -3.13 -1.26
N PHE A 606 -11.01 -3.20 -2.59
CA PHE A 606 -9.87 -3.72 -3.33
C PHE A 606 -9.06 -2.59 -3.96
N GLN A 607 -7.74 -2.73 -3.99
CA GLN A 607 -6.84 -1.88 -4.78
C GLN A 607 -5.73 -2.72 -5.44
N VAL A 608 -5.60 -2.65 -6.76
CA VAL A 608 -4.43 -3.18 -7.48
C VAL A 608 -3.63 -2.02 -8.04
N LYS A 609 -2.45 -1.77 -7.46
CA LYS A 609 -1.52 -0.67 -7.80
C LYS A 609 -0.52 -1.11 -8.88
N GLY A 610 0.27 -0.16 -9.39
CA GLY A 610 1.36 -0.48 -10.34
C GLY A 610 0.86 -0.95 -11.71
N LEU A 611 -0.34 -0.53 -12.13
CA LEU A 611 -0.94 -0.98 -13.39
C LEU A 611 -0.59 -0.07 -14.57
N PRO A 612 -0.11 -0.58 -15.73
CA PRO A 612 0.05 0.22 -16.95
C PRO A 612 -1.25 0.86 -17.45
N ALA A 613 -1.12 1.89 -18.28
CA ALA A 613 -2.22 2.39 -19.09
C ALA A 613 -2.73 1.30 -20.06
N GLY A 614 -4.04 1.24 -20.26
CA GLY A 614 -4.67 0.22 -21.11
C GLY A 614 -6.05 -0.22 -20.61
N ASN A 615 -6.62 -1.21 -21.31
CA ASN A 615 -7.95 -1.76 -21.03
C ASN A 615 -7.86 -3.01 -20.17
N TYR A 616 -8.64 -3.04 -19.10
CA TYR A 616 -8.72 -4.14 -18.13
C TYR A 616 -10.13 -4.74 -18.11
N LYS A 617 -10.21 -6.03 -17.77
CA LYS A 617 -11.47 -6.74 -17.46
C LYS A 617 -11.41 -7.27 -16.04
N LEU A 618 -12.45 -7.06 -15.25
CA LEU A 618 -12.59 -7.60 -13.90
C LEU A 618 -13.84 -8.47 -13.83
N LYS A 619 -13.70 -9.67 -13.28
CA LYS A 619 -14.81 -10.62 -13.14
C LYS A 619 -14.73 -11.31 -11.78
N GLU A 620 -15.86 -11.55 -11.14
CA GLU A 620 -15.87 -12.34 -9.91
C GLU A 620 -15.60 -13.82 -10.21
N LYS A 621 -14.74 -14.42 -9.39
CA LYS A 621 -14.32 -15.83 -9.49
C LYS A 621 -14.95 -16.68 -8.40
N THR A 622 -15.00 -16.16 -7.18
CA THR A 622 -15.65 -16.79 -6.02
C THR A 622 -16.43 -15.73 -5.25
N ALA A 623 -17.74 -15.90 -5.11
CA ALA A 623 -18.54 -15.06 -4.24
C ALA A 623 -18.36 -15.46 -2.75
N PRO A 624 -18.60 -14.51 -1.82
CA PRO A 624 -18.65 -14.75 -0.39
C PRO A 624 -19.66 -15.83 0.03
N THR A 625 -19.37 -16.54 1.13
CA THR A 625 -20.22 -17.62 1.64
C THR A 625 -21.64 -17.14 1.93
N GLY A 626 -22.63 -17.73 1.25
CA GLY A 626 -24.06 -17.38 1.38
C GLY A 626 -24.56 -16.35 0.35
N TYR A 627 -23.67 -15.79 -0.47
CA TYR A 627 -24.01 -14.85 -1.53
C TYR A 627 -24.00 -15.52 -2.91
N LEU A 628 -24.61 -14.86 -3.89
CA LEU A 628 -24.72 -15.34 -5.28
C LEU A 628 -23.56 -14.78 -6.12
N LEU A 629 -22.80 -15.66 -6.79
CA LEU A 629 -21.70 -15.29 -7.69
C LEU A 629 -22.17 -14.30 -8.76
N ASN A 630 -21.53 -13.14 -8.81
CA ASN A 630 -21.83 -12.10 -9.80
C ASN A 630 -21.31 -12.53 -11.19
N PRO A 631 -22.19 -12.79 -12.18
CA PRO A 631 -21.77 -13.35 -13.47
C PRO A 631 -21.21 -12.29 -14.44
N HIS A 632 -21.17 -11.01 -14.03
CA HIS A 632 -20.83 -9.90 -14.91
C HIS A 632 -19.32 -9.73 -15.08
N GLU A 633 -18.91 -9.28 -16.26
CA GLU A 633 -17.54 -8.87 -16.55
C GLU A 633 -17.52 -7.34 -16.68
N TYR A 634 -16.85 -6.67 -15.74
CA TYR A 634 -16.67 -5.22 -15.74
C TYR A 634 -15.45 -4.86 -16.58
N THR A 635 -15.46 -3.67 -17.18
CA THR A 635 -14.29 -3.14 -17.91
C THR A 635 -13.93 -1.74 -17.43
N ALA A 636 -12.64 -1.44 -17.43
CA ALA A 636 -12.13 -0.10 -17.17
C ALA A 636 -10.89 0.17 -18.01
N THR A 637 -10.62 1.45 -18.26
CA THR A 637 -9.42 1.90 -18.96
C THR A 637 -8.63 2.81 -18.04
N ILE A 638 -7.38 2.45 -17.77
CA ILE A 638 -6.40 3.38 -17.19
C ILE A 638 -5.90 4.23 -18.35
N THR A 639 -6.09 5.55 -18.30
CA THR A 639 -5.68 6.47 -19.37
C THR A 639 -4.55 7.39 -18.91
N ASP A 640 -3.65 7.71 -19.84
CA ASP A 640 -2.57 8.68 -19.66
C ASP A 640 -3.08 10.04 -19.16
N GLU A 641 -4.24 10.47 -19.65
CA GLU A 641 -4.77 11.84 -19.51
C GLU A 641 -5.29 12.17 -18.10
N GLN A 642 -5.47 11.17 -17.24
CA GLN A 642 -6.05 11.35 -15.90
C GLN A 642 -5.04 11.88 -14.85
N ALA A 643 -3.73 11.79 -15.10
CA ALA A 643 -2.70 12.23 -14.15
C ALA A 643 -2.39 13.73 -14.26
N PHE A 644 -3.21 14.58 -13.63
CA PHE A 644 -2.93 16.02 -13.44
C PHE A 644 -1.81 16.28 -12.39
N GLY A 645 -0.69 15.57 -12.50
CA GLY A 645 0.41 15.62 -11.52
C GLY A 645 0.12 14.83 -10.23
N MET A 646 -0.65 13.73 -10.32
CA MET A 646 -0.74 12.75 -9.24
C MET A 646 0.12 11.52 -9.60
N PRO A 647 0.81 10.89 -8.63
CA PRO A 647 1.74 9.79 -8.91
C PRO A 647 1.04 8.48 -9.30
N GLU A 648 -0.24 8.34 -8.94
CA GLU A 648 -1.07 7.17 -9.21
C GLU A 648 -2.48 7.67 -9.57
N VAL A 649 -3.11 7.06 -10.57
CA VAL A 649 -4.50 7.36 -10.96
C VAL A 649 -5.44 6.26 -10.46
N THR A 650 -6.31 6.56 -9.49
CA THR A 650 -7.37 5.62 -9.09
C THR A 650 -8.50 5.60 -10.12
N VAL A 651 -8.64 4.48 -10.84
CA VAL A 651 -9.76 4.19 -11.71
C VAL A 651 -10.70 3.22 -11.01
N TYR A 652 -11.93 3.65 -10.79
CA TYR A 652 -12.98 2.82 -10.20
C TYR A 652 -13.64 1.93 -11.24
N ILE A 653 -13.86 0.66 -10.90
CA ILE A 653 -14.49 -0.35 -11.77
C ILE A 653 -15.62 -1.05 -11.02
N GLY A 654 -16.83 -1.11 -11.60
CA GLY A 654 -17.99 -1.76 -10.99
C GLY A 654 -19.34 -1.29 -11.50
N ASP A 655 -20.40 -1.57 -10.72
CA ASP A 655 -21.81 -1.21 -11.03
C ASP A 655 -22.07 0.30 -10.94
N THR A 656 -21.20 1.03 -10.25
CA THR A 656 -21.35 2.44 -9.91
C THR A 656 -20.01 3.19 -9.98
N SER A 657 -20.07 4.52 -10.09
CA SER A 657 -18.89 5.38 -10.28
C SER A 657 -17.92 5.46 -9.09
N ASP A 658 -18.23 4.84 -7.94
CA ASP A 658 -17.32 4.67 -6.81
C ASP A 658 -16.65 3.27 -6.77
N GLY A 659 -16.91 2.44 -7.78
CA GLY A 659 -16.39 1.08 -7.89
C GLY A 659 -17.18 0.03 -7.12
N SER A 660 -18.35 0.35 -6.54
CA SER A 660 -19.14 -0.66 -5.84
C SER A 660 -19.71 -1.71 -6.79
N ILE A 661 -19.50 -2.99 -6.44
CA ILE A 661 -20.03 -4.18 -7.11
C ILE A 661 -20.86 -4.99 -6.11
N TYR A 662 -22.13 -5.18 -6.44
CA TYR A 662 -23.11 -5.81 -5.56
C TYR A 662 -23.13 -7.33 -5.70
N ASP A 663 -23.17 -8.03 -4.56
CA ASP A 663 -23.80 -9.36 -4.51
C ASP A 663 -25.11 -9.27 -3.76
N TYR A 664 -25.92 -10.30 -3.93
CA TYR A 664 -27.15 -10.50 -3.18
C TYR A 664 -27.07 -11.81 -2.41
N GLU A 665 -27.60 -11.81 -1.20
CA GLU A 665 -27.74 -13.02 -0.38
C GLU A 665 -28.60 -14.06 -1.11
N ALA A 666 -28.20 -15.33 -1.05
CA ALA A 666 -29.00 -16.41 -1.60
C ALA A 666 -30.36 -16.46 -0.88
N PRO A 667 -31.50 -16.34 -1.57
CA PRO A 667 -32.81 -16.27 -0.94
C PRO A 667 -33.04 -17.53 -0.10
N SER A 668 -33.41 -17.33 1.16
CA SER A 668 -33.66 -18.40 2.12
C SER A 668 -35.14 -18.49 2.46
N VAL A 669 -35.69 -19.70 2.44
CA VAL A 669 -37.09 -19.99 2.73
C VAL A 669 -37.19 -20.85 3.98
N GLN A 670 -37.88 -20.34 4.99
CA GLN A 670 -38.34 -21.13 6.12
C GLN A 670 -39.58 -21.93 5.69
N VAL A 671 -39.56 -23.24 5.95
CA VAL A 671 -40.68 -24.13 5.60
C VAL A 671 -41.51 -24.42 6.85
N GLU A 672 -42.84 -24.28 6.72
CA GLU A 672 -43.77 -24.22 7.85
C GLU A 672 -45.01 -25.09 7.58
N LEU A 673 -45.63 -25.62 8.62
CA LEU A 673 -47.01 -26.14 8.54
C LEU A 673 -47.80 -25.92 9.84
N TYR A 674 -49.12 -25.98 9.73
CA TYR A 674 -50.00 -26.05 10.88
C TYR A 674 -50.50 -27.48 11.13
N LYS A 675 -50.63 -27.87 12.40
CA LYS A 675 -51.27 -29.13 12.80
C LYS A 675 -52.55 -28.87 13.58
N LYS A 676 -53.60 -29.62 13.27
CA LYS A 676 -54.87 -29.56 14.01
C LYS A 676 -55.46 -30.95 14.26
N LEU A 677 -56.26 -31.06 15.32
CA LEU A 677 -57.14 -32.19 15.58
C LEU A 677 -58.55 -31.89 15.07
N SER A 678 -59.27 -32.90 14.59
CA SER A 678 -60.65 -32.76 14.13
C SER A 678 -61.62 -32.55 15.30
N ASP A 679 -61.43 -33.28 16.40
CA ASP A 679 -62.03 -32.95 17.70
C ASP A 679 -61.16 -31.91 18.44
N PRO A 680 -61.69 -30.72 18.77
CA PRO A 680 -60.99 -29.76 19.60
C PRO A 680 -60.89 -30.13 21.09
N THR A 681 -61.53 -31.21 21.59
CA THR A 681 -61.40 -31.56 23.03
C THR A 681 -60.16 -32.37 23.38
N LEU A 682 -59.50 -32.95 22.38
CA LEU A 682 -58.29 -33.76 22.55
C LEU A 682 -57.02 -32.93 22.79
N VAL A 683 -56.05 -33.53 23.48
CA VAL A 683 -54.67 -33.06 23.60
C VAL A 683 -53.75 -34.19 23.15
N VAL A 684 -52.70 -33.88 22.38
CA VAL A 684 -51.64 -34.83 22.00
C VAL A 684 -50.29 -34.17 22.25
N ASP A 685 -49.42 -34.90 22.95
CA ASP A 685 -48.17 -34.36 23.52
C ASP A 685 -47.18 -33.88 22.44
N SER A 686 -47.01 -34.64 21.35
CA SER A 686 -46.32 -34.18 20.14
C SER A 686 -46.88 -34.83 18.87
N TYR A 687 -46.65 -34.18 17.75
CA TYR A 687 -46.58 -34.79 16.43
C TYR A 687 -45.25 -34.42 15.79
N ASP A 688 -44.58 -35.41 15.24
CA ASP A 688 -43.26 -35.30 14.62
C ASP A 688 -43.40 -35.38 13.09
N PHE A 689 -42.61 -34.57 12.38
CA PHE A 689 -42.69 -34.42 10.92
C PHE A 689 -41.29 -34.39 10.28
N THR A 690 -41.04 -35.30 9.36
CA THR A 690 -39.86 -35.30 8.49
C THR A 690 -40.11 -34.52 7.20
N ILE A 691 -39.19 -33.62 6.81
CA ILE A 691 -39.13 -33.02 5.47
C ILE A 691 -38.10 -33.72 4.57
N THR A 692 -38.50 -34.05 3.35
CA THR A 692 -37.69 -34.79 2.37
C THR A 692 -37.61 -34.04 1.03
N GLY A 693 -36.42 -33.99 0.44
CA GLY A 693 -36.22 -33.48 -0.92
C GLY A 693 -36.72 -34.47 -1.97
N VAL A 694 -37.44 -33.99 -2.99
CA VAL A 694 -38.03 -34.80 -4.08
C VAL A 694 -37.36 -34.53 -5.42
N SER A 695 -37.17 -33.25 -5.78
CA SER A 695 -36.47 -32.86 -7.02
C SER A 695 -36.00 -31.41 -6.98
N ALA A 696 -35.03 -31.07 -7.84
CA ALA A 696 -34.63 -29.71 -8.18
C ALA A 696 -34.53 -29.62 -9.71
N LEU A 697 -35.46 -28.90 -10.35
CA LEU A 697 -35.57 -28.85 -11.82
C LEU A 697 -35.41 -27.43 -12.39
N ASP A 698 -34.77 -27.31 -13.56
CA ASP A 698 -34.64 -26.06 -14.32
C ASP A 698 -35.97 -25.64 -14.97
N SER A 699 -35.97 -24.51 -15.68
CA SER A 699 -37.15 -24.01 -16.41
C SER A 699 -37.58 -24.87 -17.61
N SER A 700 -36.79 -25.88 -17.98
CA SER A 700 -37.05 -26.82 -19.08
C SER A 700 -37.46 -28.22 -18.60
N GLY A 701 -37.34 -28.49 -17.28
CA GLY A 701 -37.64 -29.78 -16.66
C GLY A 701 -36.44 -30.73 -16.48
N ASN A 702 -35.21 -30.26 -16.70
CA ASN A 702 -33.98 -31.03 -16.42
C ASN A 702 -33.52 -30.83 -14.97
N PRO A 703 -32.66 -31.70 -14.39
CA PRO A 703 -32.03 -31.42 -13.10
C PRO A 703 -31.26 -30.08 -13.09
N VAL A 704 -31.39 -29.31 -11.99
CA VAL A 704 -30.60 -28.08 -11.80
C VAL A 704 -29.11 -28.41 -11.70
N LYS A 705 -28.27 -27.56 -12.30
CA LYS A 705 -26.83 -27.75 -12.40
C LYS A 705 -26.02 -26.59 -11.83
N ASP A 706 -24.82 -26.88 -11.37
CA ASP A 706 -23.83 -25.90 -10.96
C ASP A 706 -23.16 -25.21 -12.17
N THR A 707 -22.29 -24.23 -11.90
CA THR A 707 -21.53 -23.48 -12.91
C THR A 707 -20.57 -24.36 -13.73
N ALA A 708 -20.26 -25.58 -13.27
CA ALA A 708 -19.43 -26.56 -13.98
C ALA A 708 -20.27 -27.62 -14.75
N GLY A 709 -21.59 -27.58 -14.66
CA GLY A 709 -22.52 -28.48 -15.33
C GLY A 709 -22.87 -29.77 -14.57
N ASN A 710 -22.39 -29.93 -13.33
CA ASN A 710 -22.75 -31.06 -12.46
C ASN A 710 -24.16 -30.86 -11.89
N GLU A 711 -24.90 -31.94 -11.65
CA GLU A 711 -26.24 -31.85 -11.04
C GLU A 711 -26.11 -31.56 -9.54
N ILE A 712 -26.88 -30.59 -9.03
CA ILE A 712 -26.79 -30.19 -7.62
C ILE A 712 -27.56 -31.17 -6.72
N ALA A 713 -27.07 -31.35 -5.50
CA ALA A 713 -27.89 -31.92 -4.43
C ALA A 713 -29.08 -30.99 -4.14
N ILE A 714 -30.24 -31.56 -3.81
CA ILE A 714 -31.42 -30.78 -3.40
C ILE A 714 -31.08 -30.07 -2.08
N PRO A 715 -31.16 -28.73 -1.99
CA PRO A 715 -30.86 -28.01 -0.73
C PRO A 715 -31.79 -28.46 0.40
N MET A 716 -31.28 -28.65 1.61
CA MET A 716 -32.04 -29.12 2.77
C MET A 716 -31.98 -28.12 3.94
N PRO A 717 -32.99 -28.08 4.82
CA PRO A 717 -33.09 -27.08 5.88
C PRO A 717 -32.00 -27.23 6.93
N THR A 718 -31.52 -26.08 7.43
CA THR A 718 -30.52 -26.02 8.51
C THR A 718 -30.95 -25.03 9.60
N PRO A 719 -30.88 -25.40 10.89
CA PRO A 719 -30.77 -26.77 11.42
C PRO A 719 -32.07 -27.58 11.22
N VAL A 720 -31.98 -28.89 11.44
CA VAL A 720 -33.05 -29.92 11.47
C VAL A 720 -33.89 -30.20 10.21
N THR A 721 -33.93 -31.48 9.84
CA THR A 721 -34.82 -32.11 8.84
C THR A 721 -36.07 -32.74 9.45
N GLU A 722 -36.14 -32.78 10.77
CA GLU A 722 -37.24 -33.31 11.58
C GLU A 722 -37.69 -32.20 12.53
N SER A 723 -38.99 -31.98 12.67
CA SER A 723 -39.53 -30.92 13.53
C SER A 723 -40.85 -31.35 14.13
N SER A 724 -41.11 -30.95 15.38
CA SER A 724 -42.27 -31.40 16.15
C SER A 724 -43.09 -30.25 16.70
N THR A 725 -44.38 -30.52 16.94
CA THR A 725 -45.28 -29.54 17.56
C THR A 725 -46.34 -30.21 18.42
N THR A 726 -46.81 -29.52 19.44
CA THR A 726 -47.92 -29.99 20.29
C THR A 726 -49.25 -29.52 19.68
N ALA A 727 -50.30 -30.32 19.83
CA ALA A 727 -51.64 -29.97 19.34
C ALA A 727 -52.58 -29.77 20.56
N PRO A 728 -52.64 -28.55 21.14
CA PRO A 728 -53.45 -28.29 22.32
C PRO A 728 -54.94 -28.26 21.99
N ALA A 729 -55.77 -28.65 22.96
CA ALA A 729 -57.23 -28.62 22.85
C ALA A 729 -57.75 -27.25 22.41
N GLY A 730 -58.58 -27.23 21.37
CA GLY A 730 -59.14 -26.05 20.71
C GLY A 730 -58.17 -25.25 19.84
N GLY A 731 -56.88 -25.57 19.86
CA GLY A 731 -55.82 -24.79 19.21
C GLY A 731 -55.39 -25.29 17.82
N GLN A 732 -54.20 -24.83 17.44
CA GLN A 732 -53.51 -25.15 16.20
C GLN A 732 -52.01 -25.18 16.53
N GLY A 733 -51.37 -26.34 16.36
CA GLY A 733 -49.92 -26.49 16.50
C GLY A 733 -49.19 -25.89 15.28
N TYR A 734 -47.93 -25.51 15.47
CA TYR A 734 -47.10 -24.91 14.42
C TYR A 734 -45.75 -25.61 14.34
N VAL A 735 -45.41 -26.07 13.13
CA VAL A 735 -44.15 -26.75 12.82
C VAL A 735 -43.31 -25.79 11.98
N ILE A 736 -42.05 -25.61 12.37
CA ILE A 736 -41.08 -24.79 11.67
C ILE A 736 -39.85 -25.66 11.40
N PHE A 737 -39.39 -25.71 10.16
CA PHE A 737 -38.11 -26.32 9.78
C PHE A 737 -37.01 -25.24 9.73
N GLY A 738 -35.75 -25.68 9.68
CA GLY A 738 -34.63 -24.80 9.35
C GLY A 738 -34.83 -24.06 8.03
N ALA A 739 -34.05 -22.99 7.82
CA ALA A 739 -34.12 -22.25 6.58
C ALA A 739 -33.40 -23.02 5.46
N ILE A 740 -33.96 -22.97 4.24
CA ILE A 740 -33.37 -23.56 3.03
C ILE A 740 -32.92 -22.41 2.12
N SER A 741 -31.62 -22.30 1.85
CA SER A 741 -31.06 -21.26 0.97
C SER A 741 -30.84 -21.78 -0.46
N PHE A 742 -31.18 -20.95 -1.46
CA PHE A 742 -31.17 -21.34 -2.87
C PHE A 742 -30.19 -20.49 -3.70
N ILE A 743 -29.11 -21.13 -4.17
CA ILE A 743 -28.02 -20.47 -4.91
C ILE A 743 -28.28 -20.45 -6.43
N TYR A 744 -29.18 -21.31 -6.93
CA TYR A 744 -29.47 -21.47 -8.35
C TYR A 744 -30.96 -21.26 -8.65
N PRO A 745 -31.34 -20.73 -9.83
CA PRO A 745 -32.73 -20.66 -10.27
C PRO A 745 -33.27 -22.05 -10.59
N GLY A 746 -34.54 -22.30 -10.26
CA GLY A 746 -35.17 -23.60 -10.47
C GLY A 746 -36.48 -23.78 -9.69
N THR A 747 -37.08 -24.95 -9.83
CA THR A 747 -38.24 -25.40 -9.06
C THR A 747 -37.82 -26.58 -8.18
N TYR A 748 -37.81 -26.33 -6.88
CA TYR A 748 -37.42 -27.29 -5.85
C TYR A 748 -38.67 -27.87 -5.20
N THR A 749 -38.79 -29.19 -5.20
CA THR A 749 -39.95 -29.91 -4.66
C THR A 749 -39.54 -30.70 -3.42
N TYR A 750 -40.33 -30.58 -2.37
CA TYR A 750 -40.17 -31.29 -1.10
C TYR A 750 -41.48 -31.97 -0.70
N THR A 751 -41.40 -32.99 0.15
CA THR A 751 -42.55 -33.56 0.85
C THR A 751 -42.29 -33.50 2.35
N ILE A 752 -43.17 -32.80 3.07
CA ILE A 752 -43.28 -32.96 4.53
C ILE A 752 -44.25 -34.10 4.78
N THR A 753 -43.89 -35.03 5.67
CA THR A 753 -44.68 -36.20 6.04
C THR A 753 -44.91 -36.18 7.54
N GLU A 754 -46.07 -36.63 8.02
CA GLU A 754 -46.26 -36.94 9.44
C GLU A 754 -45.72 -38.34 9.73
N ASP A 755 -44.82 -38.46 10.71
CA ASP A 755 -44.04 -39.68 10.88
C ASP A 755 -44.89 -40.85 11.43
N VAL A 756 -46.00 -40.53 12.12
CA VAL A 756 -46.98 -41.50 12.67
C VAL A 756 -48.13 -41.85 11.73
N ASP A 757 -48.36 -41.09 10.66
CA ASP A 757 -49.32 -41.40 9.59
C ASP A 757 -48.77 -40.87 8.25
N THR A 758 -47.94 -41.68 7.59
CA THR A 758 -47.28 -41.31 6.34
C THR A 758 -48.22 -41.13 5.14
N THR A 759 -49.54 -41.33 5.32
CA THR A 759 -50.55 -40.89 4.34
C THR A 759 -50.80 -39.37 4.41
N LYS A 760 -50.52 -38.74 5.56
CA LYS A 760 -50.57 -37.29 5.77
C LYS A 760 -49.27 -36.67 5.28
N LYS A 761 -49.37 -35.97 4.14
CA LYS A 761 -48.23 -35.27 3.56
C LYS A 761 -48.62 -33.95 2.90
N VAL A 762 -47.65 -33.04 2.87
CA VAL A 762 -47.73 -31.75 2.20
C VAL A 762 -46.61 -31.69 1.17
N THR A 763 -46.96 -31.51 -0.09
CA THR A 763 -45.98 -31.19 -1.13
C THR A 763 -45.68 -29.69 -1.06
N VAL A 764 -44.42 -29.35 -0.84
CA VAL A 764 -43.92 -27.97 -0.86
C VAL A 764 -43.18 -27.76 -2.17
N VAL A 765 -43.56 -26.74 -2.92
CA VAL A 765 -42.87 -26.34 -4.15
C VAL A 765 -42.31 -24.95 -3.94
N ILE A 766 -40.99 -24.80 -4.08
CA ILE A 766 -40.29 -23.52 -3.99
C ILE A 766 -39.76 -23.20 -5.40
N THR A 767 -40.31 -22.16 -6.02
CA THR A 767 -39.85 -21.66 -7.31
C THR A 767 -38.93 -20.46 -7.08
N VAL A 768 -37.69 -20.59 -7.55
CA VAL A 768 -36.60 -19.64 -7.40
C VAL A 768 -36.26 -19.08 -8.80
N ALA A 769 -36.30 -17.76 -8.95
CA ALA A 769 -36.05 -17.08 -10.22
C ALA A 769 -35.39 -15.72 -10.00
N TYR A 770 -34.78 -15.13 -11.03
CA TYR A 770 -34.22 -13.79 -10.95
C TYR A 770 -35.32 -12.73 -10.77
N ASP A 771 -35.12 -11.82 -9.82
CA ASP A 771 -36.05 -10.74 -9.46
C ASP A 771 -36.14 -9.68 -10.57
N ASP A 772 -35.02 -9.44 -11.25
CA ASP A 772 -34.87 -8.50 -12.37
C ASP A 772 -33.61 -8.91 -13.17
N PRO A 773 -33.69 -9.21 -14.49
CA PRO A 773 -32.52 -9.55 -15.31
C PRO A 773 -31.44 -8.46 -15.35
N SER A 774 -31.79 -7.21 -15.02
CA SER A 774 -30.83 -6.10 -14.92
C SER A 774 -30.14 -5.96 -13.56
N ARG A 775 -30.42 -6.84 -12.58
CA ARG A 775 -29.86 -6.76 -11.21
C ARG A 775 -28.94 -7.92 -10.85
N HIS A 776 -27.93 -8.15 -11.70
CA HIS A 776 -26.67 -8.81 -11.35
C HIS A 776 -26.85 -10.06 -10.47
N GLY A 777 -27.72 -10.97 -10.92
CA GLY A 777 -27.92 -12.28 -10.29
C GLY A 777 -28.91 -12.36 -9.12
N LYS A 778 -29.54 -11.28 -8.65
CA LYS A 778 -30.48 -11.35 -7.51
C LYS A 778 -31.61 -12.35 -7.74
N LEU A 779 -31.61 -13.45 -6.98
CA LEU A 779 -32.71 -14.42 -6.95
C LEU A 779 -33.81 -14.01 -5.95
N ASN A 780 -35.02 -14.48 -6.22
CA ASN A 780 -36.21 -14.37 -5.38
C ASN A 780 -36.88 -15.75 -5.31
N ALA A 781 -37.34 -16.17 -4.14
CA ALA A 781 -37.91 -17.49 -3.89
C ALA A 781 -39.38 -17.39 -3.47
N THR A 782 -40.23 -18.21 -4.08
CA THR A 782 -41.68 -18.23 -3.83
C THR A 782 -42.13 -19.64 -3.43
N VAL A 783 -42.78 -19.78 -2.28
CA VAL A 783 -43.23 -21.06 -1.72
C VAL A 783 -44.71 -21.32 -1.99
N ARG A 784 -45.06 -22.58 -2.27
CA ARG A 784 -46.43 -23.08 -2.34
C ARG A 784 -46.58 -24.42 -1.65
N TYR A 785 -47.60 -24.54 -0.80
CA TYR A 785 -48.00 -25.76 -0.10
C TYR A 785 -49.22 -26.36 -0.79
N ASN A 786 -49.12 -27.59 -1.30
CA ASN A 786 -50.17 -28.26 -2.08
C ASN A 786 -50.74 -27.38 -3.22
N GLY A 787 -49.90 -26.53 -3.83
CA GLY A 787 -50.26 -25.58 -4.89
C GLY A 787 -50.79 -24.22 -4.43
N SER A 788 -51.05 -24.02 -3.13
CA SER A 788 -51.50 -22.74 -2.55
C SER A 788 -50.33 -21.96 -1.95
N THR A 789 -50.42 -20.62 -1.91
CA THR A 789 -49.47 -19.77 -1.15
C THR A 789 -49.80 -19.69 0.34
N ALA A 790 -50.93 -20.26 0.79
CA ALA A 790 -51.24 -20.37 2.22
C ALA A 790 -50.55 -21.58 2.84
N ILE A 791 -50.02 -21.43 4.06
CA ILE A 791 -49.42 -22.51 4.85
C ILE A 791 -50.44 -23.65 5.01
N ALA A 792 -50.03 -24.88 4.66
CA ALA A 792 -50.92 -26.04 4.75
C ALA A 792 -51.24 -26.41 6.21
N THR A 793 -52.44 -26.92 6.43
CA THR A 793 -52.84 -27.51 7.72
C THR A 793 -53.06 -29.01 7.56
N ILE A 794 -52.31 -29.83 8.29
CA ILE A 794 -52.60 -31.27 8.44
C ILE A 794 -53.66 -31.44 9.54
N VAL A 795 -54.66 -32.29 9.30
CA VAL A 795 -55.76 -32.57 10.24
C VAL A 795 -55.92 -34.07 10.46
N ASN A 796 -55.96 -34.47 11.74
CA ASN A 796 -56.09 -35.88 12.15
C ASN A 796 -57.44 -36.17 12.81
N GLY A 797 -57.91 -37.40 12.60
CA GLY A 797 -59.06 -38.00 13.28
C GLY A 797 -58.72 -38.41 14.70
N GLU A 798 -59.73 -38.91 15.42
CA GLU A 798 -59.54 -39.57 16.72
C GLU A 798 -58.63 -40.80 16.57
N THR A 799 -57.58 -40.85 17.42
CA THR A 799 -56.60 -41.93 17.64
C THR A 799 -55.56 -42.23 16.52
N PRO A 800 -54.27 -42.43 16.88
CA PRO A 800 -53.28 -43.11 16.02
C PRO A 800 -53.46 -44.64 16.07
N PRO A 801 -52.89 -45.40 15.10
CA PRO A 801 -53.07 -46.85 15.04
C PRO A 801 -52.40 -47.59 16.22
N THR A 802 -53.13 -48.49 16.87
CA THR A 802 -52.63 -49.34 17.97
C THR A 802 -51.73 -50.48 17.48
N PRO A 803 -50.59 -50.76 18.14
CA PRO A 803 -49.78 -51.96 17.89
C PRO A 803 -50.53 -53.27 18.24
N PRO A 804 -50.21 -54.41 17.60
CA PRO A 804 -50.81 -55.71 17.91
C PRO A 804 -50.14 -56.39 19.12
N THR A 805 -50.94 -56.99 20.01
CA THR A 805 -50.48 -57.73 21.21
C THR A 805 -50.62 -59.27 21.11
N PRO A 806 -49.67 -60.07 21.63
CA PRO A 806 -49.69 -61.54 21.59
C PRO A 806 -50.23 -62.22 22.88
N PRO A 807 -50.61 -63.52 22.83
CA PRO A 807 -50.98 -64.35 24.00
C PRO A 807 -49.85 -65.29 24.52
N ASN A 808 -50.00 -65.83 25.75
CA ASN A 808 -48.99 -66.62 26.48
C ASN A 808 -49.35 -68.12 26.73
N PRO A 809 -48.39 -68.99 27.14
CA PRO A 809 -48.55 -70.46 27.25
C PRO A 809 -48.44 -71.08 28.69
N PRO A 810 -48.71 -72.40 28.88
CA PRO A 810 -48.44 -73.20 30.10
C PRO A 810 -47.42 -74.36 29.89
N ASP A 811 -47.25 -75.27 30.89
CA ASP A 811 -45.95 -75.88 31.21
C ASP A 811 -45.93 -77.40 31.63
N ASN A 812 -44.89 -78.16 31.22
CA ASN A 812 -44.32 -79.45 31.76
C ASN A 812 -45.19 -80.76 31.88
N PRO A 813 -44.59 -81.98 32.03
CA PRO A 813 -43.50 -82.71 31.33
C PRO A 813 -43.98 -84.18 30.99
N PRO A 814 -43.22 -85.34 30.97
CA PRO A 814 -41.78 -85.69 30.88
C PRO A 814 -41.44 -86.86 29.86
N ASP A 815 -40.30 -87.55 30.07
CA ASP A 815 -39.79 -88.85 29.51
C ASP A 815 -39.25 -88.92 28.04
N ASN A 816 -38.26 -89.81 27.82
CA ASN A 816 -37.29 -89.81 26.70
C ASN A 816 -37.45 -91.01 25.71
N PRO A 817 -36.66 -91.12 24.61
CA PRO A 817 -36.42 -90.22 23.46
C PRO A 817 -36.60 -91.04 22.12
N PRO A 818 -36.10 -90.63 20.92
CA PRO A 818 -35.61 -89.34 20.43
C PRO A 818 -36.57 -88.73 19.38
N ASP A 819 -36.03 -87.93 18.44
CA ASP A 819 -36.70 -87.41 17.24
C ASP A 819 -37.88 -86.45 17.46
N ASN A 820 -37.61 -85.39 18.24
CA ASN A 820 -38.14 -84.01 18.11
C ASN A 820 -39.64 -83.83 17.69
N PRO A 821 -40.59 -83.93 18.63
CA PRO A 821 -42.03 -83.63 18.42
C PRO A 821 -42.46 -82.17 18.73
N PRO A 822 -43.73 -81.76 18.47
CA PRO A 822 -44.27 -80.40 18.67
C PRO A 822 -45.49 -80.28 19.66
N ASP A 823 -46.13 -79.08 19.70
CA ASP A 823 -47.50 -78.72 20.20
C ASP A 823 -47.77 -78.35 21.72
N SER A 824 -48.97 -77.81 22.06
CA SER A 824 -49.43 -77.19 23.37
C SER A 824 -51.00 -77.04 23.43
N PRO A 825 -51.77 -76.30 24.31
CA PRO A 825 -51.58 -75.41 25.51
C PRO A 825 -52.45 -75.90 26.76
N PRO A 826 -53.37 -75.22 27.55
CA PRO A 826 -53.85 -73.80 27.80
C PRO A 826 -54.21 -73.37 29.30
N ASP A 827 -54.94 -72.23 29.46
CA ASP A 827 -55.98 -71.83 30.49
C ASP A 827 -55.74 -71.14 31.91
N ASN A 828 -56.14 -69.84 31.98
CA ASN A 828 -56.95 -69.11 33.03
C ASN A 828 -56.31 -68.36 34.29
N PRO A 829 -57.00 -67.37 34.96
CA PRO A 829 -56.45 -66.01 35.30
C PRO A 829 -56.62 -65.53 36.79
N PRO A 830 -56.46 -64.24 37.24
CA PRO A 830 -55.94 -62.98 36.62
C PRO A 830 -54.83 -62.21 37.45
N ASP A 831 -54.46 -60.98 37.02
CA ASP A 831 -53.77 -59.85 37.72
C ASP A 831 -52.24 -59.89 38.10
N SER A 832 -51.36 -59.25 37.27
CA SER A 832 -49.98 -58.72 37.55
C SER A 832 -48.84 -59.72 37.95
N PRO A 833 -47.52 -59.39 38.01
CA PRO A 833 -46.67 -58.24 37.56
C PRO A 833 -45.68 -58.70 36.42
N PRO A 834 -44.31 -58.61 36.33
CA PRO A 834 -43.20 -57.82 36.97
C PRO A 834 -42.08 -57.25 36.00
N ASP A 835 -40.90 -56.86 36.52
CA ASP A 835 -39.74 -56.20 35.83
C ASP A 835 -38.56 -57.09 35.32
N THR A 836 -37.95 -56.75 34.16
CA THR A 836 -36.50 -56.93 33.78
C THR A 836 -35.89 -58.38 33.78
N PRO A 837 -34.54 -58.59 33.85
CA PRO A 837 -33.47 -58.59 32.82
C PRO A 837 -32.93 -60.04 32.55
N PRO A 838 -31.65 -60.40 32.18
CA PRO A 838 -30.41 -59.68 31.78
C PRO A 838 -29.64 -60.32 30.56
N THR A 839 -28.31 -60.06 30.43
CA THR A 839 -27.39 -60.64 29.41
C THR A 839 -26.02 -61.10 29.95
N PRO A 840 -25.56 -62.34 29.64
CA PRO A 840 -24.18 -62.61 29.18
C PRO A 840 -24.15 -63.74 28.10
N PRO A 841 -23.03 -64.38 27.68
CA PRO A 841 -21.57 -64.12 27.82
C PRO A 841 -20.90 -63.89 26.42
N GLY A 842 -19.59 -63.95 26.14
CA GLY A 842 -18.33 -64.00 26.92
C GLY A 842 -17.16 -64.53 26.05
N THR A 843 -15.86 -64.46 26.39
CA THR A 843 -15.11 -64.22 27.65
C THR A 843 -13.64 -63.79 27.31
N PRO A 844 -12.66 -63.67 28.25
CA PRO A 844 -12.43 -62.65 29.30
C PRO A 844 -10.94 -62.13 29.25
N PRO A 845 -10.21 -61.74 30.34
CA PRO A 845 -10.50 -61.02 31.60
C PRO A 845 -9.62 -59.76 31.87
N GLY A 846 -9.95 -58.93 32.88
CA GLY A 846 -9.04 -57.88 33.45
C GLY A 846 -9.75 -56.89 34.42
N THR A 847 -9.11 -56.45 35.53
CA THR A 847 -9.77 -55.73 36.66
C THR A 847 -8.88 -54.60 37.30
N PRO A 848 -9.17 -53.98 38.48
CA PRO A 848 -9.72 -52.60 38.65
C PRO A 848 -8.86 -51.73 39.65
N PRO A 849 -9.35 -50.84 40.57
CA PRO A 849 -10.51 -49.91 40.68
C PRO A 849 -10.14 -48.43 41.12
N GLY A 850 -11.13 -47.51 41.25
CA GLY A 850 -11.11 -46.45 42.31
C GLY A 850 -11.37 -44.96 41.95
N THR A 851 -12.11 -44.23 42.81
CA THR A 851 -12.34 -42.75 42.85
C THR A 851 -12.82 -42.32 44.25
N PRO A 852 -12.94 -41.01 44.61
CA PRO A 852 -12.09 -39.82 44.37
C PRO A 852 -11.45 -39.30 45.71
N PRO A 853 -10.56 -38.27 45.76
CA PRO A 853 -11.00 -36.87 45.98
C PRO A 853 -9.99 -35.73 45.59
N GLY A 854 -10.36 -34.45 45.81
CA GLY A 854 -9.44 -33.46 46.43
C GLY A 854 -8.91 -32.24 45.64
N THR A 855 -8.74 -31.13 46.38
CA THR A 855 -7.94 -29.89 46.12
C THR A 855 -7.34 -29.41 47.45
N PRO A 856 -6.35 -28.47 47.52
CA PRO A 856 -5.50 -27.89 46.48
C PRO A 856 -4.14 -28.65 46.39
N PRO A 857 -2.93 -28.25 46.89
CA PRO A 857 -2.50 -27.10 47.73
C PRO A 857 -1.71 -26.00 46.97
N ASP A 858 -0.98 -25.14 47.70
CA ASP A 858 -0.18 -23.98 47.25
C ASP A 858 1.35 -24.26 47.14
N GLY A 859 2.14 -23.28 46.64
CA GLY A 859 3.51 -23.02 47.16
C GLY A 859 4.66 -22.74 46.18
N GLU A 860 5.01 -21.44 46.00
CA GLU A 860 6.36 -20.87 45.72
C GLU A 860 7.08 -21.31 44.39
N GLU A 861 8.13 -20.67 43.86
CA GLU A 861 9.13 -19.71 44.38
C GLU A 861 9.51 -18.61 43.32
N PHE A 862 10.47 -17.72 43.62
CA PHE A 862 10.96 -16.59 42.78
C PHE A 862 12.08 -17.04 41.79
N GLU A 863 12.39 -16.35 40.68
CA GLU A 863 13.30 -15.17 40.61
C GLU A 863 13.26 -14.44 39.23
N GLU A 864 14.21 -13.52 39.00
CA GLU A 864 14.27 -12.47 37.97
C GLU A 864 15.51 -12.62 37.05
N VAL A 865 15.54 -11.91 35.89
CA VAL A 865 16.64 -11.84 34.88
C VAL A 865 17.07 -13.19 34.22
N ASP A 866 17.73 -13.24 33.05
CA ASP A 866 18.26 -12.21 32.15
C ASP A 866 18.04 -12.59 30.66
N ALA A 867 18.56 -11.79 29.72
CA ALA A 867 18.35 -11.87 28.28
C ALA A 867 19.09 -13.02 27.53
N TYR A 868 18.78 -13.10 26.22
CA TYR A 868 19.62 -13.51 25.07
C TYR A 868 19.08 -14.67 24.21
N GLU A 869 19.05 -14.44 22.89
CA GLU A 869 18.64 -15.34 21.77
C GLU A 869 17.14 -15.77 21.69
N PHE A 870 16.52 -15.99 20.52
CA PHE A 870 16.98 -15.84 19.12
C PHE A 870 15.86 -15.29 18.21
N SER A 871 16.23 -14.78 17.03
CA SER A 871 15.31 -14.14 16.08
C SER A 871 14.33 -15.10 15.38
N ARG A 872 13.12 -14.61 15.08
CA ARG A 872 12.47 -14.66 13.74
C ARG A 872 11.19 -13.81 13.74
N GLY A 873 10.99 -13.01 12.70
CA GLY A 873 9.92 -12.00 12.65
C GLY A 873 8.62 -12.47 11.99
N ALA A 874 7.51 -11.90 12.46
CA ALA A 874 6.27 -11.64 11.74
C ALA A 874 5.49 -10.58 12.51
N ALA A 875 5.10 -9.46 11.87
CA ALA A 875 4.36 -8.40 12.55
C ALA A 875 2.87 -8.77 12.67
N VAL A 876 2.31 -8.73 13.88
CA VAL A 876 0.87 -8.93 14.11
C VAL A 876 0.31 -7.82 15.01
N GLY A 877 -0.30 -6.85 14.32
CA GLY A 877 -1.27 -5.83 14.71
C GLY A 877 -1.64 -5.56 16.18
N ARG A 878 -1.83 -4.26 16.46
CA ARG A 878 -3.17 -3.82 16.90
C ARG A 878 -3.53 -2.39 16.47
N ASP A 879 -4.56 -2.32 15.63
CA ASP A 879 -5.66 -1.35 15.62
C ASP A 879 -5.32 0.16 15.81
N ARG A 880 -5.48 0.91 14.72
CA ARG A 880 -5.73 2.36 14.75
C ARG A 880 -6.97 2.67 13.90
N ASN A 881 -8.09 2.98 14.54
CA ASN A 881 -9.27 3.55 13.90
C ASN A 881 -8.96 4.95 13.31
N THR A 882 -8.85 5.05 11.98
CA THR A 882 -8.67 6.33 11.24
C THR A 882 -10.02 6.89 10.78
N GLY A 883 -10.67 7.65 11.66
CA GLY A 883 -11.97 8.27 11.38
C GLY A 883 -11.90 9.72 10.89
N ASP A 884 -11.71 9.94 9.59
CA ASP A 884 -12.08 11.20 8.91
C ASP A 884 -12.54 10.92 7.47
N ARG A 885 -13.85 11.08 7.17
CA ARG A 885 -14.51 12.31 6.70
C ARG A 885 -14.26 12.68 5.23
N LEU A 886 -15.18 12.22 4.38
CA LEU A 886 -15.65 12.99 3.23
C LEU A 886 -17.17 13.18 3.29
N LYS A 887 -17.66 14.26 2.66
CA LYS A 887 -19.01 14.80 2.89
C LYS A 887 -20.07 14.08 2.07
N LEU A 888 -21.22 13.80 2.68
CA LEU A 888 -22.46 13.47 1.98
C LEU A 888 -23.46 14.64 2.13
N GLU A 889 -23.88 15.24 1.02
CA GLU A 889 -25.05 16.13 1.03
C GLU A 889 -26.33 15.31 1.06
N LEU A 890 -27.22 15.58 2.03
CA LEU A 890 -28.61 15.12 1.99
C LEU A 890 -29.55 16.23 2.48
N CYS A 891 -30.70 16.34 1.82
CA CYS A 891 -31.55 17.53 1.89
C CYS A 891 -32.34 17.67 3.20
N TYR A 892 -32.24 18.86 3.82
CA TYR A 892 -33.17 19.33 4.85
C TYR A 892 -34.60 19.45 4.31
N ARG A 893 -35.53 18.55 4.69
CA ARG A 893 -36.97 18.85 4.88
C ARG A 893 -37.68 17.86 5.82
N GLY A 894 -37.99 18.29 7.05
CA GLY A 894 -39.13 17.76 7.82
C GLY A 894 -38.94 17.51 9.33
N LEU A 895 -40.02 17.75 10.07
CA LEU A 895 -40.46 16.98 11.25
C LEU A 895 -39.76 17.05 12.63
N VAL A 896 -38.94 18.08 12.96
CA VAL A 896 -38.45 18.29 14.36
C VAL A 896 -38.64 19.71 14.91
N ILE A 897 -39.80 20.35 14.67
CA ILE A 897 -40.12 21.69 15.22
C ILE A 897 -41.22 21.68 16.31
N ILE A 898 -42.02 20.60 16.41
CA ILE A 898 -43.24 20.60 17.25
C ILE A 898 -42.98 20.20 18.72
N ALA A 899 -41.91 19.43 19.01
CA ALA A 899 -41.66 18.93 20.37
C ALA A 899 -41.17 20.00 21.36
N ALA A 900 -40.22 20.84 20.96
CA ALA A 900 -39.55 21.78 21.89
C ALA A 900 -40.46 22.88 22.44
N GLY A 901 -41.38 23.40 21.61
CA GLY A 901 -42.29 24.49 22.01
C GLY A 901 -43.26 24.12 23.13
N CYS A 902 -43.59 22.83 23.28
CA CYS A 902 -44.57 22.38 24.28
C CYS A 902 -44.01 22.29 25.70
N PHE A 903 -42.70 22.07 25.87
CA PHE A 903 -42.11 21.83 27.20
C PHE A 903 -41.83 23.13 27.96
N LEU A 904 -41.39 24.18 27.26
CA LEU A 904 -41.05 25.47 27.87
C LEU A 904 -42.28 26.18 28.48
N ALA A 905 -43.46 25.97 27.89
CA ALA A 905 -44.73 26.52 28.37
C ALA A 905 -45.18 25.94 29.73
N PHE A 906 -44.67 24.78 30.15
CA PHE A 906 -45.09 24.12 31.39
C PHE A 906 -44.32 24.61 32.63
N ILE A 907 -43.09 25.10 32.45
CA ILE A 907 -42.24 25.58 33.55
C ILE A 907 -42.66 27.00 33.99
N ILE A 908 -42.88 27.90 33.03
CA ILE A 908 -43.25 29.31 33.29
C ILE A 908 -44.57 29.45 34.08
N LYS A 909 -45.41 28.41 34.10
CA LYS A 909 -46.71 28.41 34.78
C LYS A 909 -46.70 27.92 36.23
N ARG A 910 -45.53 27.57 36.81
CA ARG A 910 -45.45 27.02 38.19
C ARG A 910 -44.78 27.90 39.25
N ASP A 911 -44.31 29.09 38.90
CA ASP A 911 -43.74 30.07 39.85
C ASP A 911 -44.77 31.11 40.35
N ASN A 912 -46.07 30.84 40.17
CA ASN A 912 -47.18 31.67 40.65
C ASN A 912 -48.12 30.91 41.61
N ALA A 913 -47.56 30.24 42.63
CA ALA A 913 -48.30 29.72 43.79
C ALA A 913 -47.38 29.38 44.99
N ASN A 914 -47.24 30.32 45.94
CA ASN A 914 -46.65 30.19 47.29
C ASN A 914 -45.21 29.64 47.40
#